data_AF-A0A851ME96-F1
#
_entry.id   AF-A0A851ME96-F1
#
_cell.length_a   1.000
_cell.length_b   1.000
_cell.length_c   1.000
_cell.angle_alpha   90.00
_cell.angle_beta   90.00
_cell.angle_gamma   90.00
#
_symmetry.space_group_name_H-M   'P 1'
#
loop_
_entity.id
_entity.type
_entity.pdbx_description
1 polymer ?
#
loop_
_entity_poly.entity_id
_entity_poly.type
_entity_poly.pdbx_seq_one_letter_code
_entity_poly.pdbx_strand_id
1 'polypeptide(L)'
;EFWRDPSCHSRCRCDPELGMVVCEEARCKSGEVCAVVEGVRRCVATKHSVCVATGDPHYTTFDGRRFDFMGTCVYLLAGLCSADPTLVPFNVTVENNHRGNNLVSFTKVVTLEVFNMSLSFSQEHPKKVKVDGVLLDLPFSHPHHELRVSLRGVHGFITTAFGVTVTFDWHSYARVFLPSTFAGAVCGLCGNANGDPLDDLVTSQGHPAHNETHFGDSWKVTEVPGCSPGCGEGCQGCGEAQRRAYRGDKHCGVLVKKRGPLATCHEVIDPAPYLEDCLFDACLFEGHQDAVCQAVGAYVSACQSQGVAVRPWRTHAFCSFACPPNEHYELCGPPCPPTCQDESGTTSCPEPSRCSEGCFCDPGFFRSGDSCVPRSQCGCTLGGRYYPRGVQFYPSPPCTQRCVCSGGGHVECEPSPGCPPDQECRVQDGVLGCHPRSACGHCQLLAGGTYSTFGGQLGGFGGSCTLPLLEVDAVDPEEGPEPLRVALEQHEGEVRRVTVTAQGVTVAMDRGQRWEVTVDGERHVLPLWLGGDSLGVTQVGSHRLLLVRGGPKILYDGDSYAVLTLPPRQQRPRGLCADPDLLGTPPPNCTSAGAPPPTCPSAQRCAVLADPAGPFAGCHRAVPPRAHLGTCERQVCAGRAGAADPCPAFQGYAAACQAAGGELREWREETGCPLPCPPRTQYQLCARTCERTCAGVSAPPPCSGRCFEGCQCSEGLLFDGARCVPPGSCGCLYQGRYFQITQTILTRDCSQSCTCRGPGGLQCRPFSCPFGHTCGLLNGNRACVPRPGRCLLSPPTRFVTFDGLPGVTLASGVYVVAAVCDPRAPSWFRLLGDIRDVGDQPALVAVHLFTRHGLVTAHRDGSIWLNGVPTPLPAELPGQLNITKSSGTLWIGQIPRFQVELGAQGVTLEVTKDSRGTLCGLCGNYDGATTNDLRGPDGTGTRDTRELAQAWRAPDF
;
A
#
# COMPACT_ATOMS: atom_id res chain seq x y z
N GLU A 1 -22.46 35.14 22.02
CA GLU A 1 -22.06 35.67 23.35
C GLU A 1 -21.36 37.00 23.17
N PHE A 2 -21.33 37.88 24.19
CA PHE A 2 -20.66 39.18 24.13
C PHE A 2 -20.28 39.69 25.53
N TRP A 3 -19.34 40.63 25.61
CA TRP A 3 -19.00 41.34 26.84
C TRP A 3 -19.88 42.59 27.03
N ARG A 4 -20.55 42.69 28.18
CA ARG A 4 -21.52 43.76 28.44
C ARG A 4 -20.87 45.10 28.79
N ASP A 5 -19.82 45.07 29.58
CA ASP A 5 -19.22 46.27 30.17
C ASP A 5 -17.86 46.64 29.56
N PRO A 6 -17.42 47.91 29.69
CA PRO A 6 -16.14 48.38 29.15
C PRO A 6 -14.90 47.69 29.69
N SER A 7 -14.99 47.04 30.85
CA SER A 7 -13.87 46.38 31.52
C SER A 7 -13.88 44.86 31.32
N CYS A 8 -14.81 44.34 30.51
CA CYS A 8 -15.02 42.90 30.33
C CYS A 8 -15.17 42.17 31.67
N HIS A 9 -16.02 42.68 32.58
CA HIS A 9 -16.36 42.07 33.87
C HIS A 9 -17.60 41.16 33.82
N SER A 10 -18.37 41.21 32.73
CA SER A 10 -19.58 40.42 32.55
C SER A 10 -19.70 39.89 31.13
N ARG A 11 -19.77 38.56 31.00
CA ARG A 11 -19.92 37.83 29.74
C ARG A 11 -21.36 37.32 29.61
N CYS A 12 -22.00 37.66 28.50
CA CYS A 12 -23.41 37.42 28.26
C CYS A 12 -23.63 36.48 27.08
N ARG A 13 -24.61 35.59 27.19
CA ARG A 13 -25.08 34.74 26.11
C ARG A 13 -26.60 34.83 25.98
N CYS A 14 -27.11 34.76 24.75
CA CYS A 14 -28.54 34.57 24.54
C CYS A 14 -28.85 33.12 24.86
N ASP A 15 -29.70 32.90 25.86
CA ASP A 15 -30.21 31.58 26.21
C ASP A 15 -31.43 31.30 25.32
N PRO A 16 -31.33 30.34 24.37
CA PRO A 16 -32.41 30.07 23.41
C PRO A 16 -33.62 29.40 24.05
N GLU A 17 -33.47 28.76 25.21
CA GLU A 17 -34.58 28.15 25.95
C GLU A 17 -35.36 29.20 26.75
N LEU A 18 -34.65 30.17 27.34
CA LEU A 18 -35.23 31.23 28.16
C LEU A 18 -35.63 32.48 27.35
N GLY A 19 -35.18 32.61 26.10
CA GLY A 19 -35.45 33.78 25.24
C GLY A 19 -34.86 35.09 25.78
N MET A 20 -33.88 35.02 26.68
CA MET A 20 -33.29 36.17 27.35
C MET A 20 -31.77 36.13 27.32
N VAL A 21 -31.14 37.29 27.56
CA VAL A 21 -29.70 37.38 27.73
C VAL A 21 -29.35 37.01 29.16
N VAL A 22 -28.57 35.95 29.35
CA VAL A 22 -28.02 35.53 30.64
C VAL A 22 -26.57 35.94 30.68
N CYS A 23 -26.16 36.61 31.77
CA CYS A 23 -24.81 37.10 31.95
C CYS A 23 -24.19 36.55 33.23
N GLU A 24 -22.91 36.19 33.15
CA GLU A 24 -22.11 35.72 34.27
C GLU A 24 -20.94 36.69 34.51
N GLU A 25 -20.46 36.76 35.76
CA GLU A 25 -19.22 37.49 36.04
C GLU A 25 -18.03 36.75 35.40
N ALA A 26 -17.23 37.48 34.63
CA ALA A 26 -16.03 36.96 33.98
C ALA A 26 -15.02 38.09 33.85
N ARG A 27 -13.71 37.81 33.70
CA ARG A 27 -12.68 38.85 33.50
C ARG A 27 -11.68 38.41 32.45
N CYS A 28 -11.04 39.38 31.79
CA CYS A 28 -9.89 39.08 30.94
C CYS A 28 -8.77 38.43 31.76
N LYS A 29 -8.03 37.52 31.13
CA LYS A 29 -6.94 36.80 31.80
C LYS A 29 -5.76 37.73 32.07
N SER A 30 -4.85 37.30 32.93
CA SER A 30 -3.58 38.01 33.14
C SER A 30 -2.83 38.14 31.81
N GLY A 31 -2.38 39.35 31.47
CA GLY A 31 -1.73 39.65 30.20
C GLY A 31 -2.67 40.05 29.05
N GLU A 32 -3.99 40.04 29.28
CA GLU A 32 -4.99 40.56 28.34
C GLU A 32 -5.55 41.91 28.78
N VAL A 33 -6.04 42.69 27.81
CA VAL A 33 -6.80 43.92 28.03
C VAL A 33 -8.14 43.83 27.31
N CYS A 34 -9.20 44.38 27.90
CA CYS A 34 -10.49 44.50 27.23
C CYS A 34 -10.41 45.59 26.16
N ALA A 35 -10.52 45.22 24.89
CA ALA A 35 -10.49 46.14 23.76
C ALA A 35 -11.65 45.87 22.80
N VAL A 36 -11.97 46.85 21.95
CA VAL A 36 -12.96 46.69 20.88
C VAL A 36 -12.22 46.21 19.62
N VAL A 37 -12.52 45.00 19.17
CA VAL A 37 -11.98 44.39 17.95
C VAL A 37 -13.16 44.15 16.99
N GLU A 38 -13.11 44.73 15.80
CA GLU A 38 -14.19 44.63 14.79
C GLU A 38 -15.57 45.06 15.35
N GLY A 39 -15.59 46.12 16.17
CA GLY A 39 -16.82 46.64 16.78
C GLY A 39 -17.36 45.84 17.97
N VAL A 40 -16.73 44.71 18.33
CA VAL A 40 -17.12 43.86 19.46
C VAL A 40 -16.05 43.88 20.55
N ARG A 41 -16.45 43.97 21.82
CA ARG A 41 -15.51 43.87 22.95
C ARG A 41 -14.94 42.46 23.05
N ARG A 42 -13.62 42.35 23.19
CA ARG A 42 -12.87 41.10 23.38
C ARG A 42 -11.70 41.33 24.34
N CYS A 43 -11.28 40.28 25.02
CA CYS A 43 -10.00 40.26 25.71
C CYS A 43 -8.90 39.99 24.68
N VAL A 44 -7.94 40.89 24.56
CA VAL A 44 -6.82 40.79 23.62
C VAL A 44 -5.50 40.78 24.37
N ALA A 45 -4.58 39.93 23.94
CA ALA A 45 -3.25 39.87 24.54
C ALA A 45 -2.50 41.19 24.33
N THR A 46 -1.85 41.65 25.40
CA THR A 46 -1.08 42.90 25.39
C THR A 46 0.30 42.75 24.73
N LYS A 47 0.82 41.52 24.66
CA LYS A 47 2.13 41.19 24.10
C LYS A 47 2.07 39.87 23.33
N HIS A 48 2.93 39.76 22.32
CA HIS A 48 3.17 38.54 21.57
C HIS A 48 4.66 38.23 21.55
N SER A 49 5.01 36.95 21.71
CA SER A 49 6.33 36.42 21.41
C SER A 49 6.34 35.91 19.97
N VAL A 50 7.45 36.01 19.27
CA VAL A 50 7.55 35.62 17.85
C VAL A 50 8.62 34.56 17.68
N CYS A 51 8.23 33.40 17.20
CA CYS A 51 9.15 32.38 16.73
C CYS A 51 9.29 32.48 15.21
N VAL A 52 10.50 32.24 14.72
CA VAL A 52 10.87 32.35 13.31
C VAL A 52 11.57 31.07 12.85
N ALA A 53 11.17 30.55 11.70
CA ALA A 53 11.90 29.54 10.94
C ALA A 53 12.19 30.11 9.55
N THR A 54 13.46 30.26 9.20
CA THR A 54 13.91 30.86 7.93
C THR A 54 14.88 29.94 7.24
N GLY A 55 14.60 29.59 5.98
CA GLY A 55 15.59 28.92 5.14
C GLY A 55 16.06 27.55 5.64
N ASP A 56 15.42 27.00 6.69
CA ASP A 56 15.77 25.78 7.43
C ASP A 56 17.20 25.26 7.19
N PRO A 57 18.16 25.90 7.86
CA PRO A 57 18.28 25.49 9.25
C PRO A 57 17.94 26.54 10.29
N HIS A 58 17.71 27.81 9.91
CA HIS A 58 17.77 28.90 10.88
C HIS A 58 16.46 29.04 11.67
N TYR A 59 16.52 28.76 12.97
CA TYR A 59 15.41 28.95 13.89
C TYR A 59 15.73 30.03 14.92
N THR A 60 14.70 30.74 15.35
CA THR A 60 14.72 31.60 16.53
C THR A 60 13.48 31.32 17.36
N THR A 61 13.67 30.87 18.60
CA THR A 61 12.60 30.53 19.54
C THR A 61 11.82 31.76 19.98
N PHE A 62 10.72 31.55 20.71
CA PHE A 62 9.92 32.64 21.27
C PHE A 62 10.71 33.56 22.21
N ASP A 63 11.73 33.02 22.91
CA ASP A 63 12.55 33.76 23.86
C ASP A 63 13.88 34.25 23.24
N GLY A 64 14.07 34.03 21.94
CA GLY A 64 15.18 34.58 21.15
C GLY A 64 16.40 33.67 21.03
N ARG A 65 16.32 32.41 21.45
CA ARG A 65 17.39 31.41 21.26
C ARG A 65 17.50 31.05 19.77
N ARG A 66 18.66 31.34 19.17
CA ARG A 66 19.00 30.92 17.79
C ARG A 66 19.68 29.56 17.77
N PHE A 67 19.33 28.72 16.80
CA PHE A 67 19.97 27.43 16.53
C PHE A 67 19.77 27.02 15.06
N ASP A 68 20.62 26.12 14.56
CA ASP A 68 20.60 25.65 13.18
C ASP A 68 20.26 24.15 13.13
N PHE A 69 19.21 23.75 12.41
CA PHE A 69 18.78 22.35 12.28
C PHE A 69 18.37 21.97 10.85
N MET A 70 18.97 20.93 10.25
CA MET A 70 18.86 20.62 8.80
C MET A 70 17.88 19.49 8.45
N GLY A 71 16.88 19.24 9.29
CA GLY A 71 15.98 18.10 9.12
C GLY A 71 15.04 18.22 7.92
N THR A 72 14.84 17.16 7.14
CA THR A 72 13.92 17.15 5.96
C THR A 72 12.61 16.42 6.20
N CYS A 73 12.26 16.19 7.46
CA CYS A 73 11.03 15.51 7.86
C CYS A 73 9.93 16.55 8.21
N VAL A 74 8.84 16.09 8.82
CA VAL A 74 7.84 16.98 9.42
C VAL A 74 8.14 17.15 10.89
N TYR A 75 8.26 18.39 11.35
CA TYR A 75 8.62 18.73 12.73
C TYR A 75 7.55 19.60 13.39
N LEU A 76 7.39 19.42 14.71
CA LEU A 76 6.55 20.29 15.53
C LEU A 76 7.28 21.62 15.77
N LEU A 77 6.82 22.68 15.12
CA LEU A 77 7.38 24.02 15.29
C LEU A 77 6.92 24.60 16.64
N ALA A 78 5.61 24.63 16.88
CA ALA A 78 5.03 25.06 18.17
C ALA A 78 3.65 24.42 18.37
N GLY A 79 3.35 23.94 19.57
CA GLY A 79 2.02 23.44 19.93
C GLY A 79 1.70 23.64 21.41
N LEU A 80 0.41 23.52 21.77
CA LEU A 80 0.00 23.54 23.18
C LEU A 80 0.37 22.21 23.85
N CYS A 81 1.11 22.28 24.96
CA CYS A 81 1.57 21.10 25.70
C CYS A 81 1.11 21.09 27.16
N SER A 82 0.49 22.18 27.61
CA SER A 82 -0.20 22.26 28.90
C SER A 82 -1.57 21.57 28.86
N ALA A 83 -1.97 21.00 29.99
CA ALA A 83 -3.32 20.48 30.22
C ALA A 83 -4.32 21.56 30.67
N ASP A 84 -3.96 22.85 30.60
CA ASP A 84 -4.84 23.97 30.98
C ASP A 84 -6.09 24.01 30.07
N PRO A 85 -7.29 23.72 30.60
CA PRO A 85 -8.51 23.65 29.81
C PRO A 85 -8.99 25.03 29.33
N THR A 86 -8.38 26.12 29.80
CA THR A 86 -8.71 27.48 29.38
C THR A 86 -7.98 27.91 28.11
N LEU A 87 -6.98 27.15 27.65
CA LEU A 87 -6.22 27.40 26.44
C LEU A 87 -6.75 26.54 25.29
N VAL A 88 -6.77 27.10 24.08
CA VAL A 88 -7.23 26.39 22.88
C VAL A 88 -6.07 25.53 22.35
N PRO A 89 -6.25 24.20 22.21
CA PRO A 89 -5.22 23.35 21.62
C PRO A 89 -4.96 23.68 20.15
N PHE A 90 -3.69 23.76 19.78
CA PHE A 90 -3.24 23.94 18.40
C PHE A 90 -1.86 23.30 18.22
N ASN A 91 -1.56 22.87 17.00
CA ASN A 91 -0.22 22.45 16.58
C ASN A 91 0.17 23.18 15.29
N VAL A 92 1.38 23.72 15.26
CA VAL A 92 2.02 24.25 14.06
C VAL A 92 3.16 23.32 13.69
N THR A 93 3.10 22.73 12.50
CA THR A 93 4.16 21.87 11.96
C THR A 93 4.77 22.47 10.70
N VAL A 94 6.04 22.15 10.47
CA VAL A 94 6.76 22.51 9.25
C VAL A 94 7.30 21.26 8.57
N GLU A 95 7.19 21.23 7.24
CA GLU A 95 7.82 20.22 6.39
C GLU A 95 8.90 20.88 5.55
N ASN A 96 10.11 20.32 5.62
CA ASN A 96 11.27 20.89 4.96
C ASN A 96 11.77 19.97 3.83
N ASN A 97 12.43 20.54 2.81
CA ASN A 97 13.04 19.77 1.71
C ASN A 97 14.37 20.35 1.24
N HIS A 98 15.16 19.51 0.57
CA HIS A 98 16.34 19.97 -0.17
C HIS A 98 15.93 20.62 -1.50
N ARG A 99 16.61 21.72 -1.86
CA ARG A 99 16.35 22.49 -3.11
C ARG A 99 17.53 22.41 -4.07
N GLY A 100 17.85 21.19 -4.51
CA GLY A 100 19.02 20.93 -5.37
C GLY A 100 20.36 20.88 -4.63
N ASN A 101 20.41 21.34 -3.37
CA ASN A 101 21.54 21.16 -2.46
C ASN A 101 21.09 20.36 -1.23
N ASN A 102 21.79 19.26 -0.93
CA ASN A 102 21.47 18.36 0.19
C ASN A 102 22.12 18.79 1.52
N LEU A 103 22.86 19.90 1.53
CA LEU A 103 23.50 20.45 2.73
C LEU A 103 22.58 21.36 3.56
N VAL A 104 21.48 21.82 2.95
CA VAL A 104 20.47 22.69 3.57
C VAL A 104 19.08 22.22 3.21
N SER A 105 18.14 22.47 4.10
CA SER A 105 16.72 22.23 3.88
C SER A 105 15.98 23.56 3.83
N PHE A 106 14.73 23.57 3.40
CA PHE A 106 13.91 24.78 3.37
C PHE A 106 12.50 24.40 3.71
N THR A 107 11.82 25.19 4.53
CA THR A 107 10.40 25.01 4.77
C THR A 107 9.63 25.13 3.46
N LYS A 108 8.97 24.05 3.06
CA LYS A 108 8.09 24.01 1.87
C LYS A 108 6.62 23.96 2.22
N VAL A 109 6.26 23.53 3.43
CA VAL A 109 4.89 23.49 3.91
C VAL A 109 4.84 23.92 5.37
N VAL A 110 3.87 24.78 5.71
CA VAL A 110 3.54 25.15 7.09
C VAL A 110 2.09 24.76 7.33
N THR A 111 1.83 23.98 8.38
CA THR A 111 0.48 23.48 8.70
C THR A 111 0.07 23.90 10.11
N LEU A 112 -1.13 24.46 10.24
CA LEU A 112 -1.82 24.70 11.50
C LEU A 112 -2.95 23.67 11.66
N GLU A 113 -2.86 22.84 12.69
CA GLU A 113 -3.95 21.98 13.15
C GLU A 113 -4.67 22.66 14.33
N VAL A 114 -5.94 22.99 14.15
CA VAL A 114 -6.75 23.69 15.16
C VAL A 114 -8.24 23.42 14.88
N PHE A 115 -9.08 23.35 15.91
CA PHE A 115 -10.54 23.11 15.77
C PHE A 115 -10.91 21.86 14.93
N ASN A 116 -10.09 20.81 14.99
CA ASN A 116 -10.24 19.61 14.16
C ASN A 116 -10.19 19.90 12.64
N MET A 117 -9.52 20.99 12.27
CA MET A 117 -9.22 21.37 10.90
C MET A 117 -7.70 21.40 10.68
N SER A 118 -7.28 21.07 9.47
CA SER A 118 -5.89 21.22 9.02
C SER A 118 -5.81 22.31 7.96
N LEU A 119 -5.09 23.39 8.25
CA LEU A 119 -4.83 24.50 7.33
C LEU A 119 -3.37 24.54 6.97
N SER A 120 -3.03 24.49 5.68
CA SER A 120 -1.62 24.54 5.24
C SER A 120 -1.38 25.55 4.14
N PHE A 121 -0.22 26.19 4.22
CA PHE A 121 0.40 26.93 3.12
C PHE A 121 1.54 26.10 2.55
N SER A 122 1.70 26.09 1.23
CA SER A 122 2.77 25.35 0.56
C SER A 122 3.46 26.20 -0.51
N GLN A 123 4.73 25.86 -0.76
CA GLN A 123 5.50 26.40 -1.88
C GLN A 123 4.91 25.98 -3.23
N GLU A 124 4.32 24.79 -3.31
CA GLU A 124 3.71 24.25 -4.54
C GLU A 124 2.48 25.06 -4.98
N HIS A 125 1.75 25.64 -4.02
CA HIS A 125 0.52 26.40 -4.28
C HIS A 125 0.57 27.77 -3.58
N PRO A 126 1.43 28.70 -4.03
CA PRO A 126 1.57 30.01 -3.42
C PRO A 126 0.26 30.81 -3.51
N LYS A 127 0.00 31.68 -2.53
CA LYS A 127 -1.21 32.52 -2.43
C LYS A 127 -2.54 31.75 -2.31
N LYS A 128 -2.51 30.43 -2.08
CA LYS A 128 -3.68 29.59 -1.78
C LYS A 128 -3.52 28.93 -0.41
N VAL A 129 -4.63 28.49 0.17
CA VAL A 129 -4.63 27.73 1.44
C VAL A 129 -5.27 26.37 1.22
N LYS A 130 -4.66 25.32 1.74
CA LYS A 130 -5.24 23.98 1.72
C LYS A 130 -5.91 23.72 3.07
N VAL A 131 -7.23 23.54 3.06
CA VAL A 131 -8.08 23.30 4.24
C VAL A 131 -8.70 21.91 4.14
N ASP A 132 -8.36 21.03 5.07
CA ASP A 132 -8.81 19.62 5.12
C ASP A 132 -8.61 18.89 3.79
N GLY A 133 -7.47 19.13 3.16
CA GLY A 133 -7.12 18.57 1.86
C GLY A 133 -7.56 19.41 0.66
N VAL A 134 -8.55 20.32 0.80
CA VAL A 134 -9.10 21.12 -0.31
C VAL A 134 -8.31 22.40 -0.49
N LEU A 135 -7.84 22.68 -1.70
CA LEU A 135 -7.12 23.89 -2.06
C LEU A 135 -8.11 25.02 -2.36
N LEU A 136 -8.00 26.13 -1.62
CA LEU A 136 -8.92 27.25 -1.65
C LEU A 136 -8.19 28.55 -2.02
N ASP A 137 -8.89 29.42 -2.75
CA ASP A 137 -8.48 30.80 -2.99
C ASP A 137 -8.68 31.66 -1.74
N LEU A 138 -7.77 32.61 -1.54
CA LEU A 138 -7.84 33.57 -0.45
C LEU A 138 -8.80 34.72 -0.80
N PRO A 139 -9.50 35.29 0.19
CA PRO A 139 -9.48 34.96 1.63
C PRO A 139 -10.38 33.75 1.99
N PHE A 140 -10.09 33.14 3.13
CA PHE A 140 -10.93 32.12 3.76
C PHE A 140 -11.29 32.55 5.19
N SER A 141 -12.53 32.32 5.61
CA SER A 141 -12.99 32.58 6.98
C SER A 141 -13.73 31.37 7.51
N HIS A 142 -13.49 30.98 8.76
CA HIS A 142 -14.28 29.94 9.40
C HIS A 142 -15.75 30.38 9.53
N PRO A 143 -16.76 29.52 9.32
CA PRO A 143 -18.18 29.89 9.42
C PRO A 143 -18.58 30.51 10.76
N HIS A 144 -17.89 30.16 11.85
CA HIS A 144 -18.10 30.71 13.18
C HIS A 144 -17.16 31.87 13.54
N HIS A 145 -16.41 32.41 12.57
CA HIS A 145 -15.45 33.50 12.75
C HIS A 145 -14.32 33.20 13.77
N GLU A 146 -14.00 31.93 13.98
CA GLU A 146 -12.97 31.48 14.92
C GLU A 146 -11.55 31.63 14.35
N LEU A 147 -11.42 31.65 13.02
CA LEU A 147 -10.17 31.94 12.34
C LEU A 147 -10.42 32.56 10.97
N ARG A 148 -9.38 33.19 10.43
CA ARG A 148 -9.34 33.80 9.10
C ARG A 148 -7.99 33.58 8.45
N VAL A 149 -8.03 33.38 7.14
CA VAL A 149 -6.85 33.26 6.28
C VAL A 149 -6.87 34.37 5.25
N SER A 150 -5.78 35.11 5.17
CA SER A 150 -5.67 36.29 4.29
C SER A 150 -4.27 36.42 3.69
N LEU A 151 -4.19 37.11 2.56
CA LEU A 151 -2.92 37.54 1.98
C LEU A 151 -2.63 38.96 2.47
N ARG A 152 -1.43 39.20 3.02
CA ARG A 152 -0.97 40.55 3.38
C ARG A 152 0.45 40.74 2.86
N GLY A 153 0.62 41.65 1.90
CA GLY A 153 1.89 41.82 1.20
C GLY A 153 2.32 40.52 0.51
N VAL A 154 3.58 40.11 0.71
CA VAL A 154 4.11 38.84 0.18
C VAL A 154 3.78 37.59 1.02
N HIS A 155 3.08 37.72 2.14
CA HIS A 155 2.86 36.61 3.09
C HIS A 155 1.39 36.17 3.17
N GLY A 156 1.17 34.87 3.35
CA GLY A 156 -0.09 34.32 3.84
C GLY A 156 -0.17 34.43 5.36
N PHE A 157 -1.34 34.75 5.89
CA PHE A 157 -1.63 34.84 7.32
C PHE A 157 -2.79 33.93 7.68
N ILE A 158 -2.62 33.08 8.69
CA ILE A 158 -3.70 32.39 9.40
C ILE A 158 -3.80 33.04 10.78
N THR A 159 -4.90 33.72 11.06
CA THR A 159 -5.14 34.42 12.34
C THR A 159 -6.32 33.78 13.05
N THR A 160 -6.11 33.37 14.30
CA THR A 160 -7.18 32.80 15.15
C THR A 160 -7.79 33.84 16.07
N ALA A 161 -9.03 33.61 16.50
CA ALA A 161 -9.74 34.48 17.43
C ALA A 161 -9.11 34.53 18.83
N PHE A 162 -8.31 33.50 19.20
CA PHE A 162 -7.56 33.43 20.45
C PHE A 162 -6.15 34.01 20.35
N GLY A 163 -5.79 34.60 19.20
CA GLY A 163 -4.60 35.45 19.03
C GLY A 163 -3.37 34.77 18.43
N VAL A 164 -3.36 33.45 18.28
CA VAL A 164 -2.26 32.77 17.57
C VAL A 164 -2.32 33.13 16.08
N THR A 165 -1.18 33.56 15.54
CA THR A 165 -1.06 33.88 14.11
C THR A 165 0.12 33.15 13.49
N VAL A 166 -0.13 32.47 12.37
CA VAL A 166 0.89 31.77 11.57
C VAL A 166 1.06 32.49 10.24
N THR A 167 2.30 32.76 9.84
CA THR A 167 2.60 33.42 8.57
C THR A 167 3.63 32.65 7.75
N PHE A 168 3.48 32.64 6.43
CA PHE A 168 4.44 32.05 5.51
C PHE A 168 4.61 32.90 4.25
N ASP A 169 5.83 33.07 3.77
CA ASP A 169 6.17 33.83 2.55
C ASP A 169 6.08 33.00 1.25
N TRP A 170 5.49 31.80 1.34
CA TRP A 170 5.40 30.83 0.24
C TRP A 170 6.73 30.21 -0.20
N HIS A 171 7.83 30.54 0.48
CA HIS A 171 9.16 30.10 0.07
C HIS A 171 9.95 29.47 1.21
N SER A 172 10.23 30.15 2.31
CA SER A 172 11.11 29.63 3.36
C SER A 172 11.01 30.35 4.70
N TYR A 173 10.22 31.41 4.80
CA TYR A 173 10.11 32.25 5.98
C TYR A 173 8.76 32.02 6.67
N ALA A 174 8.76 31.21 7.73
CA ALA A 174 7.61 30.93 8.57
C ALA A 174 7.73 31.66 9.92
N ARG A 175 6.61 32.18 10.43
CA ARG A 175 6.55 32.79 11.76
C ARG A 175 5.33 32.36 12.52
N VAL A 176 5.48 32.22 13.83
CA VAL A 176 4.39 32.01 14.78
C VAL A 176 4.39 33.18 15.76
N PHE A 177 3.28 33.90 15.82
CA PHE A 177 3.02 34.93 16.83
C PHE A 177 2.19 34.29 17.94
N LEU A 178 2.77 34.21 19.13
CA LEU A 178 2.18 33.58 20.29
C LEU A 178 1.74 34.64 21.30
N PRO A 179 0.44 34.71 21.66
CA PRO A 179 -0.03 35.58 22.73
C PRO A 179 0.62 35.24 24.08
N SER A 180 0.91 36.25 24.89
CA SER A 180 1.54 36.07 26.22
C SER A 180 0.72 35.19 27.18
N THR A 181 -0.56 34.94 26.90
CA THR A 181 -1.41 34.02 27.67
C THR A 181 -1.03 32.55 27.52
N PHE A 182 -0.23 32.20 26.51
CA PHE A 182 0.30 30.86 26.28
C PHE A 182 1.74 30.69 26.78
N ALA A 183 2.33 31.71 27.42
CA ALA A 183 3.70 31.67 27.93
C ALA A 183 3.89 30.50 28.91
N GLY A 184 4.92 29.68 28.68
CA GLY A 184 5.21 28.47 29.47
C GLY A 184 4.25 27.29 29.23
N ALA A 185 3.24 27.43 28.36
CA ALA A 185 2.25 26.39 28.08
C ALA A 185 2.47 25.67 26.73
N VAL A 186 3.41 26.16 25.91
CA VAL A 186 3.73 25.62 24.60
C VAL A 186 5.02 24.79 24.62
N CYS A 187 5.20 23.95 23.61
CA CYS A 187 6.45 23.25 23.36
C CYS A 187 6.65 23.02 21.85
N GLY A 188 7.85 22.59 21.46
CA GLY A 188 8.27 22.41 20.07
C GLY A 188 9.63 23.04 19.79
N LEU A 189 10.00 23.12 18.51
CA LEU A 189 11.25 23.79 18.07
C LEU A 189 11.31 25.27 18.46
N CYS A 190 10.17 25.92 18.70
CA CYS A 190 10.07 27.30 19.15
C CYS A 190 10.27 27.51 20.66
N GLY A 191 10.55 26.44 21.42
CA GLY A 191 10.73 26.54 22.87
C GLY A 191 9.42 26.70 23.64
N ASN A 192 9.49 27.19 24.87
CA ASN A 192 8.36 27.23 25.81
C ASN A 192 7.76 28.64 26.03
N ALA A 193 8.41 29.69 25.51
CA ALA A 193 7.99 31.08 25.61
C ALA A 193 7.84 31.61 27.06
N ASN A 194 8.69 31.16 27.98
CA ASN A 194 8.67 31.58 29.38
C ASN A 194 9.56 32.81 29.66
N GLY A 195 10.33 33.27 28.67
CA GLY A 195 11.24 34.40 28.75
C GLY A 195 12.70 34.03 29.05
N ASP A 196 13.05 32.75 29.15
CA ASP A 196 14.41 32.27 29.40
C ASP A 196 14.97 31.50 28.18
N PRO A 197 15.81 32.13 27.35
CA PRO A 197 16.37 31.48 26.15
C PRO A 197 17.32 30.32 26.46
N LEU A 198 17.74 30.11 27.72
CA LEU A 198 18.66 29.05 28.10
C LEU A 198 17.96 27.69 28.29
N ASP A 199 16.63 27.66 28.45
CA ASP A 199 15.86 26.43 28.65
C ASP A 199 15.04 25.99 27.43
N ASP A 200 15.18 26.70 26.31
CA ASP A 200 14.41 26.42 25.09
C ASP A 200 14.80 25.13 24.37
N LEU A 201 16.06 24.68 24.50
CA LEU A 201 16.57 23.50 23.80
C LEU A 201 16.27 22.19 24.55
N VAL A 202 14.99 21.98 24.83
CA VAL A 202 14.46 20.79 25.52
C VAL A 202 13.80 19.84 24.53
N THR A 203 14.13 18.56 24.61
CA THR A 203 13.59 17.53 23.72
C THR A 203 12.11 17.28 23.96
N SER A 204 11.45 16.59 23.04
CA SER A 204 10.06 16.15 23.20
C SER A 204 9.78 15.30 24.45
N GLN A 205 10.82 14.74 25.07
CA GLN A 205 10.76 13.99 26.32
C GLN A 205 10.96 14.86 27.58
N GLY A 206 11.18 16.16 27.42
CA GLY A 206 11.36 17.09 28.54
C GLY A 206 12.79 17.14 29.10
N HIS A 207 13.80 16.67 28.34
CA HIS A 207 15.20 16.70 28.77
C HIS A 207 16.02 17.72 27.99
N PRO A 208 17.04 18.38 28.58
CA PRO A 208 17.95 19.24 27.85
C PRO A 208 18.67 18.47 26.72
N ALA A 209 18.70 19.03 25.52
CA ALA A 209 19.36 18.42 24.38
C ALA A 209 20.89 18.61 24.44
N HIS A 210 21.63 17.60 23.96
CA HIS A 210 23.10 17.67 23.92
C HIS A 210 23.66 18.53 22.76
N ASN A 211 22.92 18.63 21.65
CA ASN A 211 23.23 19.48 20.51
C ASN A 211 21.95 19.81 19.70
N GLU A 212 22.07 20.71 18.73
CA GLU A 212 20.95 21.25 17.93
C GLU A 212 20.31 20.18 17.03
N THR A 213 21.09 19.24 16.49
CA THR A 213 20.57 18.11 15.70
C THR A 213 19.72 17.17 16.55
N HIS A 214 20.18 16.82 17.75
CA HIS A 214 19.44 15.99 18.70
C HIS A 214 18.16 16.71 19.18
N PHE A 215 18.25 18.02 19.45
CA PHE A 215 17.08 18.82 19.77
C PHE A 215 16.05 18.78 18.63
N GLY A 216 16.47 19.12 17.41
CA GLY A 216 15.59 19.18 16.26
C GLY A 216 14.94 17.85 15.91
N ASP A 217 15.74 16.78 15.87
CA ASP A 217 15.25 15.43 15.54
C ASP A 217 14.27 14.88 16.57
N SER A 218 14.40 15.28 17.84
CA SER A 218 13.48 14.87 18.90
C SER A 218 12.05 15.38 18.71
N TRP A 219 11.87 16.48 17.96
CA TRP A 219 10.56 17.09 17.68
C TRP A 219 9.95 16.62 16.34
N LYS A 220 10.46 15.52 15.78
CA LYS A 220 9.92 14.90 14.56
C LYS A 220 8.53 14.33 14.80
N VAL A 221 7.60 14.69 13.94
CA VAL A 221 6.20 14.23 13.97
C VAL A 221 5.98 13.06 13.03
N THR A 222 6.52 13.12 11.81
CA THR A 222 6.39 12.04 10.83
C THR A 222 7.51 12.06 9.79
N GLU A 223 7.79 10.89 9.22
CA GLU A 223 8.74 10.72 8.12
C GLU A 223 8.04 10.83 6.77
N VAL A 224 8.65 11.59 5.86
CA VAL A 224 8.21 11.72 4.46
C VAL A 224 9.27 11.13 3.52
N PRO A 225 8.96 10.80 2.25
CA PRO A 225 9.97 10.33 1.31
C PRO A 225 11.16 11.30 1.21
N GLY A 226 12.36 10.82 1.51
CA GLY A 226 13.57 11.65 1.57
C GLY A 226 13.83 12.32 2.92
N CYS A 227 13.09 11.94 3.97
CA CYS A 227 13.33 12.37 5.35
C CYS A 227 14.71 11.92 5.84
N SER A 228 15.43 12.88 6.41
CA SER A 228 16.71 12.71 7.07
C SER A 228 16.76 13.64 8.30
N PRO A 229 17.42 13.24 9.40
CA PRO A 229 17.57 14.07 10.60
C PRO A 229 18.51 15.28 10.38
N GLY A 230 18.96 15.51 9.15
CA GLY A 230 20.06 16.38 8.80
C GLY A 230 21.10 15.64 7.96
N CYS A 231 22.14 16.37 7.58
CA CYS A 231 23.24 15.80 6.82
C CYS A 231 24.23 15.06 7.77
N GLY A 232 24.73 13.89 7.37
CA GLY A 232 25.53 13.00 8.23
C GLY A 232 26.95 13.47 8.56
N GLU A 233 27.78 12.58 9.12
CA GLU A 233 29.21 12.85 9.36
C GLU A 233 29.94 13.20 8.05
N GLY A 234 30.41 14.44 7.91
CA GLY A 234 31.14 14.91 6.73
C GLY A 234 30.64 16.20 6.08
N CYS A 235 29.60 16.84 6.62
CA CYS A 235 29.14 18.14 6.11
C CYS A 235 30.11 19.27 6.45
N GLN A 236 31.03 19.55 5.54
CA GLN A 236 31.74 20.83 5.57
C GLN A 236 30.78 21.92 5.08
N GLY A 237 30.18 22.63 6.03
CA GLY A 237 29.53 23.91 5.73
C GLY A 237 30.55 24.94 5.21
N CYS A 238 30.07 26.11 4.82
CA CYS A 238 30.95 27.17 4.34
C CYS A 238 31.89 27.70 5.43
N GLY A 239 33.19 27.65 5.19
CA GLY A 239 34.20 28.28 6.05
C GLY A 239 34.16 29.81 5.96
N GLU A 240 34.71 30.50 6.96
CA GLU A 240 34.68 31.98 7.01
C GLU A 240 35.26 32.64 5.75
N ALA A 241 36.32 32.07 5.16
CA ALA A 241 36.96 32.62 3.98
C ALA A 241 36.02 32.66 2.78
N GLN A 242 35.18 31.64 2.61
CA GLN A 242 34.18 31.58 1.54
C GLN A 242 33.05 32.58 1.80
N ARG A 243 32.57 32.66 3.06
CA ARG A 243 31.52 33.62 3.46
C ARG A 243 31.93 35.08 3.25
N ARG A 244 33.22 35.42 3.43
CA ARG A 244 33.73 36.80 3.26
C ARG A 244 33.45 37.38 1.87
N ALA A 245 33.38 36.55 0.83
CA ALA A 245 33.09 36.99 -0.54
C ALA A 245 31.70 37.68 -0.67
N TYR A 246 30.75 37.34 0.21
CA TYR A 246 29.37 37.82 0.16
C TYR A 246 29.07 38.96 1.16
N ARG A 247 30.08 39.47 1.89
CA ARG A 247 29.92 40.60 2.82
C ARG A 247 29.76 41.97 2.14
N GLY A 248 29.90 42.04 0.82
CA GLY A 248 29.73 43.27 0.05
C GLY A 248 28.26 43.65 -0.20
N ASP A 249 28.02 44.92 -0.53
CA ASP A 249 26.68 45.49 -0.78
C ASP A 249 25.92 44.87 -1.97
N LYS A 250 26.61 44.14 -2.86
CA LYS A 250 25.98 43.38 -3.95
C LYS A 250 25.33 42.06 -3.49
N HIS A 251 25.56 41.70 -2.23
CA HIS A 251 25.01 40.52 -1.57
C HIS A 251 24.50 40.92 -0.17
N CYS A 252 25.04 40.34 0.90
CA CYS A 252 24.50 40.48 2.26
C CYS A 252 24.89 41.79 2.97
N GLY A 253 25.89 42.54 2.47
CA GLY A 253 26.39 43.75 3.12
C GLY A 253 25.34 44.86 3.31
N VAL A 254 24.28 44.84 2.48
CA VAL A 254 23.16 45.80 2.58
C VAL A 254 22.46 45.76 3.96
N LEU A 255 22.44 44.60 4.62
CA LEU A 255 21.80 44.37 5.92
C LEU A 255 22.43 45.23 7.04
N VAL A 256 23.75 45.46 7.00
CA VAL A 256 24.51 46.14 8.07
C VAL A 256 25.05 47.50 7.66
N LYS A 257 24.65 48.00 6.48
CA LYS A 257 25.15 49.27 5.95
C LYS A 257 24.64 50.45 6.78
N LYS A 258 25.52 51.07 7.58
CA LYS A 258 25.22 52.21 8.48
C LYS A 258 24.48 53.38 7.81
N ARG A 259 24.74 53.62 6.53
CA ARG A 259 24.06 54.64 5.70
C ARG A 259 23.40 53.98 4.49
N GLY A 260 22.61 52.94 4.74
CA GLY A 260 21.89 52.15 3.75
C GLY A 260 20.37 52.26 3.88
N PRO A 261 19.61 51.59 2.99
CA PRO A 261 18.15 51.63 3.00
C PRO A 261 17.51 51.01 4.25
N LEU A 262 18.26 50.14 4.94
CA LEU A 262 17.83 49.39 6.13
C LEU A 262 18.31 50.00 7.44
N ALA A 263 19.02 51.14 7.41
CA ALA A 263 19.67 51.72 8.59
C ALA A 263 18.70 52.12 9.71
N THR A 264 17.47 52.53 9.35
CA THR A 264 16.41 52.85 10.33
C THR A 264 15.96 51.61 11.11
N CYS A 265 16.21 50.41 10.59
CA CYS A 265 15.85 49.17 11.27
C CYS A 265 16.84 48.77 12.37
N HIS A 266 18.10 49.19 12.25
CA HIS A 266 19.19 48.77 13.14
C HIS A 266 18.95 49.18 14.60
N GLU A 267 18.13 50.20 14.83
CA GLU A 267 17.75 50.67 16.16
C GLU A 267 16.68 49.79 16.84
N VAL A 268 15.96 48.96 16.07
CA VAL A 268 14.83 48.16 16.54
C VAL A 268 15.09 46.66 16.43
N ILE A 269 15.81 46.22 15.39
CA ILE A 269 16.16 44.82 15.14
C ILE A 269 17.64 44.74 14.84
N ASP A 270 18.37 43.94 15.62
CA ASP A 270 19.78 43.66 15.37
C ASP A 270 19.96 42.97 13.99
N PRO A 271 20.69 43.58 13.04
CA PRO A 271 20.93 42.98 11.73
C PRO A 271 21.98 41.86 11.74
N ALA A 272 22.74 41.68 12.82
CA ALA A 272 23.85 40.72 12.84
C ALA A 272 23.43 39.25 12.60
N PRO A 273 22.36 38.72 13.24
CA PRO A 273 21.91 37.35 12.98
C PRO A 273 21.49 37.15 11.52
N TYR A 274 20.70 38.09 10.97
CA TYR A 274 20.24 38.06 9.58
C TYR A 274 21.41 38.16 8.58
N LEU A 275 22.47 38.90 8.92
CA LEU A 275 23.69 38.94 8.12
C LEU A 275 24.36 37.57 8.07
N GLU A 276 24.51 36.90 9.22
CA GLU A 276 25.16 35.59 9.26
C GLU A 276 24.33 34.51 8.55
N ASP A 277 23.01 34.52 8.68
CA ASP A 277 22.08 33.68 7.90
C ASP A 277 22.28 33.93 6.39
N CYS A 278 22.25 35.20 5.97
CA CYS A 278 22.46 35.56 4.56
C CYS A 278 23.81 35.09 4.03
N LEU A 279 24.89 35.24 4.81
CA LEU A 279 26.23 34.82 4.38
C LEU A 279 26.37 33.31 4.29
N PHE A 280 25.66 32.57 5.15
CA PHE A 280 25.58 31.13 5.12
C PHE A 280 24.86 30.66 3.85
N ASP A 281 23.65 31.17 3.62
CA ASP A 281 22.83 30.83 2.45
C ASP A 281 23.51 31.24 1.14
N ALA A 282 23.98 32.49 1.05
CA ALA A 282 24.68 32.97 -0.13
C ALA A 282 25.91 32.11 -0.44
N CYS A 283 26.60 31.57 0.56
CA CYS A 283 27.74 30.72 0.29
C CYS A 283 27.35 29.34 -0.24
N LEU A 284 26.32 28.71 0.34
CA LEU A 284 25.84 27.39 -0.10
C LEU A 284 25.17 27.41 -1.48
N PHE A 285 24.73 28.58 -1.92
CA PHE A 285 24.17 28.82 -3.26
C PHE A 285 25.10 29.63 -4.16
N GLU A 286 26.40 29.69 -3.86
CA GLU A 286 27.43 30.34 -4.71
C GLU A 286 27.10 31.80 -5.11
N GLY A 287 26.42 32.53 -4.23
CA GLY A 287 26.02 33.92 -4.41
C GLY A 287 24.74 34.12 -5.22
N HIS A 288 23.96 33.06 -5.46
CA HIS A 288 22.71 33.17 -6.19
C HIS A 288 21.80 34.25 -5.57
N GLN A 289 21.34 35.18 -6.40
CA GLN A 289 20.63 36.38 -5.92
C GLN A 289 19.35 36.02 -5.18
N ASP A 290 18.62 34.96 -5.58
CA ASP A 290 17.39 34.56 -4.89
C ASP A 290 17.59 34.28 -3.40
N ALA A 291 18.66 33.55 -3.02
CA ALA A 291 18.97 33.27 -1.62
C ALA A 291 19.28 34.55 -0.83
N VAL A 292 20.06 35.45 -1.42
CA VAL A 292 20.35 36.77 -0.83
C VAL A 292 19.07 37.60 -0.67
N CYS A 293 18.25 37.66 -1.70
CA CYS A 293 17.03 38.47 -1.71
C CYS A 293 15.98 37.97 -0.72
N GLN A 294 15.94 36.66 -0.46
CA GLN A 294 15.10 36.06 0.57
C GLN A 294 15.59 36.45 1.96
N ALA A 295 16.89 36.32 2.24
CA ALA A 295 17.46 36.71 3.54
C ALA A 295 17.25 38.22 3.82
N VAL A 296 17.46 39.08 2.82
CA VAL A 296 17.18 40.53 2.95
C VAL A 296 15.68 40.80 3.12
N GLY A 297 14.83 40.08 2.37
CA GLY A 297 13.37 40.16 2.48
C GLY A 297 12.84 39.73 3.85
N ALA A 298 13.46 38.74 4.49
CA ALA A 298 13.14 38.31 5.85
C ALA A 298 13.42 39.43 6.86
N TYR A 299 14.58 40.09 6.78
CA TYR A 299 14.91 41.23 7.65
C TYR A 299 13.96 42.42 7.43
N VAL A 300 13.65 42.75 6.17
CA VAL A 300 12.68 43.81 5.84
C VAL A 300 11.30 43.47 6.40
N SER A 301 10.84 42.23 6.24
CA SER A 301 9.56 41.75 6.77
C SER A 301 9.50 41.80 8.29
N ALA A 302 10.59 41.44 8.98
CA ALA A 302 10.71 41.58 10.43
C ALA A 302 10.66 43.06 10.83
N CYS A 303 11.36 43.93 10.10
CA CYS A 303 11.41 45.37 10.36
C CYS A 303 10.05 46.05 10.26
N GLN A 304 9.34 45.80 9.16
CA GLN A 304 8.00 46.33 8.93
C GLN A 304 7.00 45.80 9.95
N SER A 305 7.18 44.56 10.41
CA SER A 305 6.38 44.01 11.50
C SER A 305 6.56 44.78 12.82
N GLN A 306 7.61 45.60 12.99
CA GLN A 306 7.78 46.51 14.13
C GLN A 306 7.25 47.94 13.87
N GLY A 307 6.74 48.21 12.66
CA GLY A 307 6.21 49.53 12.28
C GLY A 307 7.29 50.51 11.83
N VAL A 308 8.50 50.04 11.53
CA VAL A 308 9.60 50.88 11.07
C VAL A 308 9.45 51.17 9.57
N ALA A 309 9.59 52.44 9.19
CA ALA A 309 9.62 52.85 7.79
C ALA A 309 10.96 52.47 7.14
N VAL A 310 10.91 51.52 6.21
CA VAL A 310 12.07 51.05 5.44
C VAL A 310 12.19 51.86 4.15
N ARG A 311 13.42 52.25 3.77
CA ARG A 311 13.68 52.95 2.50
C ARG A 311 13.78 51.94 1.34
N PRO A 312 13.56 52.36 0.08
CA PRO A 312 13.69 51.48 -1.09
C PRO A 312 15.02 50.73 -1.10
N TRP A 313 14.94 49.40 -0.99
CA TRP A 313 16.10 48.49 -0.95
C TRP A 313 16.21 47.61 -2.21
N ARG A 314 15.09 47.36 -2.89
CA ARG A 314 15.04 46.71 -4.20
C ARG A 314 15.34 47.70 -5.32
N THR A 315 16.07 47.26 -6.32
CA THR A 315 16.37 48.03 -7.53
C THR A 315 16.28 47.14 -8.77
N HIS A 316 16.32 47.72 -9.97
CA HIS A 316 16.37 46.93 -11.21
C HIS A 316 17.59 45.98 -11.26
N ALA A 317 18.69 46.32 -10.58
CA ALA A 317 19.93 45.55 -10.59
C ALA A 317 20.14 44.69 -9.32
N PHE A 318 19.25 44.77 -8.34
CA PHE A 318 19.37 44.07 -7.06
C PHE A 318 17.99 43.74 -6.49
N CYS A 319 17.68 42.46 -6.40
CA CYS A 319 16.41 41.94 -5.89
C CYS A 319 15.15 42.55 -6.54
N SER A 320 15.18 42.70 -7.87
CA SER A 320 14.06 43.24 -8.65
C SER A 320 12.78 42.47 -8.36
N PHE A 321 11.67 43.19 -8.18
CA PHE A 321 10.36 42.62 -7.89
C PHE A 321 9.43 42.82 -9.09
N ALA A 322 8.74 41.76 -9.52
CA ALA A 322 7.78 41.81 -10.62
C ALA A 322 6.37 41.53 -10.10
N CYS A 323 5.43 42.38 -10.49
CA CYS A 323 4.02 42.20 -10.18
C CYS A 323 3.26 41.73 -11.44
N PRO A 324 2.35 40.76 -11.31
CA PRO A 324 1.37 40.40 -12.32
C PRO A 324 0.55 41.58 -12.89
N PRO A 325 -0.20 41.37 -13.99
CA PRO A 325 -1.03 42.42 -14.57
C PRO A 325 -2.08 42.98 -13.60
N ASN A 326 -2.37 44.28 -13.72
CA ASN A 326 -3.32 45.05 -12.91
C ASN A 326 -2.94 45.17 -11.42
N GLU A 327 -1.66 44.96 -11.11
CA GLU A 327 -1.09 45.25 -9.81
C GLU A 327 0.29 45.89 -9.93
N HIS A 328 0.66 46.65 -8.91
CA HIS A 328 1.95 47.31 -8.81
C HIS A 328 2.64 46.97 -7.49
N TYR A 329 3.97 47.11 -7.48
CA TYR A 329 4.78 46.88 -6.30
C TYR A 329 4.71 48.08 -5.36
N GLU A 330 4.47 47.81 -4.08
CA GLU A 330 4.67 48.78 -3.01
C GLU A 330 5.57 48.18 -1.92
N LEU A 331 6.56 48.96 -1.47
CA LEU A 331 7.38 48.57 -0.33
C LEU A 331 6.57 48.57 0.97
N CYS A 332 5.60 49.46 1.12
CA CYS A 332 4.80 49.62 2.33
C CYS A 332 3.36 49.91 1.92
N GLY A 333 2.66 48.87 1.45
CA GLY A 333 1.26 48.97 1.05
C GLY A 333 0.30 48.69 2.20
N PRO A 334 -1.01 48.91 1.97
CA PRO A 334 -2.03 48.79 3.01
C PRO A 334 -2.11 47.36 3.58
N PRO A 335 -2.26 47.19 4.90
CA PRO A 335 -2.29 45.87 5.56
C PRO A 335 -3.47 44.99 5.13
N CYS A 336 -4.61 45.61 4.81
CA CYS A 336 -5.79 44.95 4.25
C CYS A 336 -6.17 45.65 2.94
N PRO A 337 -5.60 45.23 1.80
CA PRO A 337 -5.99 45.81 0.52
C PRO A 337 -7.43 45.43 0.14
N PRO A 338 -8.11 46.23 -0.69
CA PRO A 338 -9.46 45.92 -1.18
C PRO A 338 -9.52 44.54 -1.85
N THR A 339 -10.52 43.77 -1.46
CA THR A 339 -10.80 42.44 -2.04
C THR A 339 -12.19 42.44 -2.65
N CYS A 340 -12.50 41.43 -3.46
CA CYS A 340 -13.87 41.26 -3.96
C CYS A 340 -14.92 41.00 -2.87
N GLN A 341 -14.51 40.66 -1.64
CA GLN A 341 -15.41 40.49 -0.49
C GLN A 341 -15.54 41.75 0.37
N ASP A 342 -14.50 42.58 0.40
CA ASP A 342 -14.43 43.81 1.18
C ASP A 342 -13.87 44.92 0.30
N GLU A 343 -14.79 45.65 -0.34
CA GLU A 343 -14.49 46.75 -1.26
C GLU A 343 -13.83 47.94 -0.57
N SER A 344 -14.09 48.09 0.74
CA SER A 344 -13.56 49.18 1.55
C SER A 344 -12.17 48.90 2.10
N GLY A 345 -11.80 47.61 2.26
CA GLY A 345 -10.58 47.18 2.94
C GLY A 345 -10.54 47.51 4.45
N THR A 346 -11.50 48.28 4.97
CA THR A 346 -11.52 48.82 6.34
C THR A 346 -12.27 47.91 7.31
N THR A 347 -13.27 47.15 6.83
CA THR A 347 -14.10 46.28 7.68
C THR A 347 -13.30 45.10 8.27
N SER A 348 -12.14 44.80 7.67
CA SER A 348 -11.33 43.62 7.93
C SER A 348 -10.01 43.85 8.66
N CYS A 349 -9.69 45.09 9.02
CA CYS A 349 -8.39 45.44 9.62
C CYS A 349 -8.57 46.14 10.97
N PRO A 350 -8.17 45.53 12.10
CA PRO A 350 -8.08 46.24 13.36
C PRO A 350 -6.92 47.25 13.30
N GLU A 351 -7.21 48.52 13.57
CA GLU A 351 -6.20 49.57 13.70
C GLU A 351 -5.47 49.50 15.06
N PRO A 352 -4.15 49.75 15.11
CA PRO A 352 -3.26 50.04 13.99
C PRO A 352 -2.69 48.74 13.37
N SER A 353 -2.99 48.51 12.09
CA SER A 353 -2.36 47.43 11.31
C SER A 353 -1.15 47.98 10.54
N ARG A 354 0.00 47.30 10.62
CA ARG A 354 1.28 47.76 10.03
C ARG A 354 1.33 47.43 8.54
N CYS A 355 1.87 48.34 7.71
CA CYS A 355 2.04 48.12 6.28
C CYS A 355 2.97 46.92 5.97
N SER A 356 2.89 46.39 4.76
CA SER A 356 3.77 45.31 4.31
C SER A 356 4.20 45.48 2.85
N GLU A 357 5.39 44.95 2.51
CA GLU A 357 5.89 44.86 1.14
C GLU A 357 5.08 43.84 0.33
N GLY A 358 4.74 44.16 -0.92
CA GLY A 358 4.08 43.22 -1.84
C GLY A 358 3.55 43.85 -3.13
N CYS A 359 2.71 43.08 -3.84
CA CYS A 359 1.93 43.57 -4.98
C CYS A 359 0.50 43.92 -4.56
N PHE A 360 0.04 45.08 -4.98
CA PHE A 360 -1.26 45.64 -4.64
C PHE A 360 -2.03 45.97 -5.91
N CYS A 361 -3.34 45.72 -5.91
CA CYS A 361 -4.16 45.93 -7.10
C CYS A 361 -4.19 47.42 -7.48
N ASP A 362 -4.16 47.68 -8.78
CA ASP A 362 -4.28 49.03 -9.30
C ASP A 362 -5.66 49.65 -9.01
N PRO A 363 -5.78 50.99 -8.95
CA PRO A 363 -7.06 51.65 -8.73
C PRO A 363 -8.16 51.15 -9.68
N GLY A 364 -9.29 50.70 -9.12
CA GLY A 364 -10.42 50.13 -9.87
C GLY A 364 -10.41 48.60 -9.99
N PHE A 365 -9.35 47.93 -9.54
CA PHE A 365 -9.23 46.48 -9.46
C PHE A 365 -9.29 45.99 -8.01
N PHE A 366 -9.79 44.77 -7.82
CA PHE A 366 -9.99 44.14 -6.52
C PHE A 366 -9.35 42.75 -6.52
N ARG A 367 -8.80 42.35 -5.37
CA ARG A 367 -8.18 41.02 -5.22
C ARG A 367 -9.25 39.93 -5.30
N SER A 368 -9.06 38.99 -6.23
CA SER A 368 -9.87 37.79 -6.48
C SER A 368 -8.94 36.59 -6.53
N GLY A 369 -8.75 35.90 -5.40
CA GLY A 369 -7.73 34.85 -5.29
C GLY A 369 -6.32 35.43 -5.46
N ASP A 370 -5.59 34.96 -6.47
CA ASP A 370 -4.23 35.40 -6.79
C ASP A 370 -4.17 36.60 -7.75
N SER A 371 -5.31 37.02 -8.31
CA SER A 371 -5.40 37.98 -9.42
C SER A 371 -6.14 39.26 -9.04
N CYS A 372 -5.86 40.35 -9.75
CA CYS A 372 -6.59 41.62 -9.61
C CYS A 372 -7.58 41.79 -10.77
N VAL A 373 -8.88 41.86 -10.44
CA VAL A 373 -9.98 41.88 -11.43
C VAL A 373 -10.87 43.10 -11.24
N PRO A 374 -11.52 43.62 -12.30
CA PRO A 374 -12.52 44.66 -12.14
C PRO A 374 -13.74 44.12 -11.39
N ARG A 375 -14.52 44.99 -10.75
CA ARG A 375 -15.71 44.62 -9.94
C ARG A 375 -16.69 43.69 -10.65
N SER A 376 -16.90 43.86 -11.95
CA SER A 376 -17.81 43.02 -12.75
C SER A 376 -17.34 41.56 -12.92
N GLN A 377 -16.09 41.27 -12.56
CA GLN A 377 -15.47 39.95 -12.62
C GLN A 377 -15.19 39.36 -11.23
N CYS A 378 -15.63 40.02 -10.16
CA CYS A 378 -15.52 39.46 -8.82
C CYS A 378 -16.28 38.14 -8.68
N GLY A 379 -15.67 37.21 -7.95
CA GLY A 379 -16.23 35.92 -7.58
C GLY A 379 -17.27 36.00 -6.46
N CYS A 380 -17.58 34.84 -5.88
CA CYS A 380 -18.66 34.61 -4.93
C CYS A 380 -18.11 34.07 -3.60
N THR A 381 -18.92 34.15 -2.53
CA THR A 381 -18.55 33.59 -1.23
C THR A 381 -19.64 32.65 -0.75
N LEU A 382 -19.27 31.43 -0.33
CA LEU A 382 -20.20 30.45 0.26
C LEU A 382 -19.52 29.75 1.44
N GLY A 383 -20.17 29.76 2.61
CA GLY A 383 -19.65 29.10 3.80
C GLY A 383 -18.25 29.58 4.21
N GLY A 384 -17.96 30.87 4.01
CA GLY A 384 -16.65 31.46 4.32
C GLY A 384 -15.53 31.16 3.30
N ARG A 385 -15.83 30.45 2.21
CA ARG A 385 -14.89 30.16 1.12
C ARG A 385 -15.12 31.10 -0.07
N TYR A 386 -14.03 31.62 -0.64
CA TYR A 386 -14.06 32.42 -1.86
C TYR A 386 -13.96 31.54 -3.11
N TYR A 387 -14.79 31.82 -4.11
CA TYR A 387 -14.83 31.12 -5.39
C TYR A 387 -14.72 32.12 -6.54
N PRO A 388 -13.72 32.02 -7.44
CA PRO A 388 -13.62 32.89 -8.61
C PRO A 388 -14.85 32.80 -9.53
N ARG A 389 -15.12 33.85 -10.30
CA ARG A 389 -16.27 33.87 -11.21
C ARG A 389 -16.20 32.73 -12.25
N GLY A 390 -17.31 32.03 -12.44
CA GLY A 390 -17.46 30.96 -13.45
C GLY A 390 -17.04 29.57 -12.98
N VAL A 391 -16.46 29.43 -11.78
CA VAL A 391 -16.06 28.12 -11.27
C VAL A 391 -17.27 27.29 -10.85
N GLN A 392 -17.24 26.01 -11.21
CA GLN A 392 -18.20 25.00 -10.76
C GLN A 392 -17.57 24.16 -9.66
N PHE A 393 -18.31 23.89 -8.59
CA PHE A 393 -17.76 23.22 -7.40
C PHE A 393 -18.83 22.44 -6.63
N TYR A 394 -18.35 21.50 -5.81
CA TYR A 394 -19.16 20.86 -4.78
C TYR A 394 -18.88 21.57 -3.43
N PRO A 395 -19.90 22.08 -2.73
CA PRO A 395 -19.69 22.85 -1.50
C PRO A 395 -19.26 21.97 -0.32
N SER A 396 -19.69 20.71 -0.29
CA SER A 396 -19.37 19.75 0.77
C SER A 396 -19.57 18.29 0.32
N PRO A 397 -18.95 17.31 1.00
CA PRO A 397 -19.35 15.91 0.90
C PRO A 397 -20.82 15.72 1.32
N PRO A 398 -21.57 14.77 0.73
CA PRO A 398 -21.16 13.74 -0.22
C PRO A 398 -21.40 14.11 -1.71
N CYS A 399 -21.14 15.36 -2.12
CA CYS A 399 -21.28 15.82 -3.51
C CYS A 399 -22.73 15.75 -4.06
N THR A 400 -23.71 15.93 -3.17
CA THR A 400 -25.16 15.92 -3.47
C THR A 400 -25.69 17.28 -3.95
N GLN A 401 -24.83 18.29 -4.07
CA GLN A 401 -25.19 19.61 -4.55
C GLN A 401 -24.05 20.14 -5.41
N ARG A 402 -24.35 20.65 -6.60
CA ARG A 402 -23.38 21.24 -7.51
C ARG A 402 -23.66 22.73 -7.64
N CYS A 403 -22.65 23.56 -7.43
CA CYS A 403 -22.79 25.01 -7.43
C CYS A 403 -21.93 25.65 -8.53
N VAL A 404 -22.36 26.81 -9.03
CA VAL A 404 -21.56 27.67 -9.91
C VAL A 404 -21.54 29.09 -9.34
N CYS A 405 -20.37 29.74 -9.42
CA CYS A 405 -20.28 31.17 -9.11
C CYS A 405 -20.66 32.01 -10.33
N SER A 406 -21.84 32.63 -10.29
CA SER A 406 -22.40 33.48 -11.34
C SER A 406 -21.94 34.94 -11.24
N GLY A 407 -22.30 35.75 -12.24
CA GLY A 407 -22.04 37.20 -12.22
C GLY A 407 -22.74 37.90 -11.05
N GLY A 408 -22.11 38.93 -10.48
CA GLY A 408 -22.67 39.70 -9.36
C GLY A 408 -22.45 39.08 -7.97
N GLY A 409 -21.58 38.05 -7.85
CA GLY A 409 -21.26 37.41 -6.57
C GLY A 409 -22.31 36.39 -6.10
N HIS A 410 -23.27 36.04 -6.97
CA HIS A 410 -24.32 35.08 -6.67
C HIS A 410 -23.87 33.65 -6.92
N VAL A 411 -24.15 32.76 -5.96
CA VAL A 411 -23.93 31.32 -6.10
C VAL A 411 -25.25 30.66 -6.48
N GLU A 412 -25.25 29.95 -7.60
CA GLU A 412 -26.37 29.13 -8.05
C GLU A 412 -26.04 27.67 -7.80
N CYS A 413 -26.90 26.96 -7.05
CA CYS A 413 -26.68 25.56 -6.70
C CYS A 413 -27.87 24.69 -7.11
N GLU A 414 -27.59 23.54 -7.71
CA GLU A 414 -28.57 22.55 -8.12
C GLU A 414 -28.34 21.22 -7.37
N PRO A 415 -29.40 20.47 -7.03
CA PRO A 415 -29.27 19.12 -6.50
C PRO A 415 -28.52 18.20 -7.48
N SER A 416 -27.63 17.38 -6.94
CA SER A 416 -26.88 16.35 -7.67
C SER A 416 -27.26 14.98 -7.10
N PRO A 417 -27.41 13.93 -7.93
CA PRO A 417 -27.70 12.57 -7.47
C PRO A 417 -26.56 11.92 -6.67
N GLY A 418 -25.45 12.65 -6.43
CA GLY A 418 -24.23 12.14 -5.82
C GLY A 418 -23.25 11.64 -6.89
N CYS A 419 -22.17 11.00 -6.44
CA CYS A 419 -21.17 10.48 -7.38
C CYS A 419 -21.63 9.19 -8.08
N PRO A 420 -21.19 8.96 -9.33
CA PRO A 420 -21.37 7.69 -10.02
C PRO A 420 -20.86 6.49 -9.19
N PRO A 421 -21.36 5.25 -9.40
CA PRO A 421 -20.99 4.09 -8.58
C PRO A 421 -19.48 3.76 -8.53
N ASP A 422 -18.76 4.05 -9.60
CA ASP A 422 -17.30 3.87 -9.77
C ASP A 422 -16.47 5.03 -9.18
N GLN A 423 -17.15 6.05 -8.70
CA GLN A 423 -16.55 7.24 -8.12
C GLN A 423 -16.97 7.39 -6.66
N GLU A 424 -16.17 8.13 -5.91
CA GLU A 424 -16.52 8.55 -4.56
C GLU A 424 -16.30 10.06 -4.42
N CYS A 425 -17.15 10.69 -3.62
CA CYS A 425 -16.98 12.09 -3.30
C CYS A 425 -15.83 12.23 -2.32
N ARG A 426 -14.72 12.78 -2.79
CA ARG A 426 -13.53 12.97 -1.97
C ARG A 426 -12.69 14.11 -2.51
N VAL A 427 -11.62 14.42 -1.80
CA VAL A 427 -10.64 15.39 -2.25
C VAL A 427 -9.53 14.64 -2.97
N GLN A 428 -9.26 15.00 -4.22
CA GLN A 428 -8.12 14.53 -4.99
C GLN A 428 -7.43 15.74 -5.61
N ASP A 429 -6.10 15.80 -5.48
CA ASP A 429 -5.26 16.92 -5.99
C ASP A 429 -5.77 18.30 -5.56
N GLY A 430 -6.26 18.41 -4.33
CA GLY A 430 -6.79 19.66 -3.77
C GLY A 430 -8.24 19.98 -4.16
N VAL A 431 -8.90 19.16 -4.98
CA VAL A 431 -10.26 19.45 -5.48
C VAL A 431 -11.26 18.45 -4.90
N LEU A 432 -12.29 18.95 -4.21
CA LEU A 432 -13.44 18.14 -3.81
C LEU A 432 -14.30 17.85 -5.03
N GLY A 433 -14.50 16.57 -5.33
CA GLY A 433 -15.33 16.15 -6.45
C GLY A 433 -15.58 14.66 -6.46
N CYS A 434 -16.32 14.22 -7.48
CA CYS A 434 -16.47 12.81 -7.78
C CYS A 434 -15.22 12.36 -8.53
N HIS A 435 -14.44 11.54 -7.86
CA HIS A 435 -13.20 11.00 -8.39
C HIS A 435 -13.31 9.49 -8.46
N PRO A 436 -12.65 8.82 -9.43
CA PRO A 436 -12.54 7.37 -9.43
C PRO A 436 -12.13 6.93 -8.04
N ARG A 437 -12.72 5.86 -7.51
CA ARG A 437 -12.27 5.29 -6.23
C ARG A 437 -10.80 4.88 -6.35
N SER A 438 -9.86 5.77 -6.05
CA SER A 438 -8.44 5.46 -5.97
C SER A 438 -8.14 4.91 -4.60
N ALA A 439 -8.05 3.60 -4.54
CA ALA A 439 -6.80 2.96 -4.20
C ALA A 439 -6.98 1.52 -4.66
N CYS A 440 -5.88 0.83 -4.77
CA CYS A 440 -5.90 -0.59 -4.94
C CYS A 440 -6.99 -1.24 -4.06
N GLY A 441 -7.90 -2.01 -4.64
CA GLY A 441 -8.80 -2.81 -3.82
C GLY A 441 -7.93 -3.72 -2.95
N HIS A 442 -8.18 -3.73 -1.63
CA HIS A 442 -7.59 -4.69 -0.72
C HIS A 442 -8.63 -5.76 -0.45
N CYS A 443 -8.35 -6.98 -0.87
CA CYS A 443 -9.11 -8.15 -0.42
C CYS A 443 -8.28 -8.82 0.65
N GLN A 444 -8.83 -8.95 1.86
CA GLN A 444 -8.12 -9.56 2.98
C GLN A 444 -8.68 -10.94 3.25
N LEU A 445 -7.80 -11.93 3.34
CA LEU A 445 -8.10 -13.23 3.92
C LEU A 445 -7.75 -13.16 5.40
N LEU A 446 -8.70 -13.57 6.23
CA LEU A 446 -8.58 -13.62 7.67
C LEU A 446 -8.81 -15.07 8.11
N ALA A 447 -8.19 -15.50 9.20
CA ALA A 447 -8.33 -16.90 9.62
C ALA A 447 -9.78 -17.30 9.95
N GLY A 448 -10.05 -18.60 9.87
CA GLY A 448 -11.39 -19.17 10.04
C GLY A 448 -12.29 -18.99 8.81
N GLY A 449 -11.70 -18.92 7.62
CA GLY A 449 -12.41 -18.84 6.34
C GLY A 449 -13.15 -17.53 6.11
N THR A 450 -12.83 -16.46 6.86
CA THR A 450 -13.43 -15.13 6.69
C THR A 450 -12.59 -14.33 5.69
N TYR A 451 -13.24 -13.49 4.87
CA TYR A 451 -12.53 -12.57 3.99
C TYR A 451 -13.27 -11.24 3.83
N SER A 452 -12.56 -10.19 3.38
CA SER A 452 -13.14 -8.93 2.95
C SER A 452 -12.96 -8.73 1.45
N THR A 453 -13.97 -8.19 0.76
CA THR A 453 -13.91 -7.88 -0.66
C THR A 453 -13.18 -6.55 -0.91
N PHE A 454 -12.86 -6.26 -2.17
CA PHE A 454 -12.29 -4.97 -2.58
C PHE A 454 -13.21 -3.78 -2.24
N GLY A 455 -14.52 -4.02 -2.11
CA GLY A 455 -15.51 -3.02 -1.66
C GLY A 455 -15.69 -2.97 -0.14
N GLY A 456 -14.91 -3.74 0.63
CA GLY A 456 -14.96 -3.77 2.10
C GLY A 456 -16.10 -4.62 2.69
N GLN A 457 -16.82 -5.39 1.88
CA GLN A 457 -17.85 -6.31 2.37
C GLN A 457 -17.21 -7.56 2.98
N LEU A 458 -17.75 -8.08 4.08
CA LEU A 458 -17.25 -9.30 4.73
C LEU A 458 -18.02 -10.52 4.21
N GLY A 459 -17.28 -11.57 3.85
CA GLY A 459 -17.79 -12.90 3.51
C GLY A 459 -17.14 -13.99 4.37
N GLY A 460 -17.68 -15.21 4.32
CA GLY A 460 -17.12 -16.32 5.09
C GLY A 460 -17.51 -17.70 4.56
N PHE A 461 -16.55 -18.63 4.57
CA PHE A 461 -16.77 -20.04 4.24
C PHE A 461 -15.91 -20.95 5.14
N GLY A 462 -16.56 -21.67 6.06
CA GLY A 462 -15.88 -22.55 7.03
C GLY A 462 -15.63 -23.99 6.54
N GLY A 463 -15.99 -24.34 5.31
CA GLY A 463 -15.86 -25.68 4.76
C GLY A 463 -14.47 -26.03 4.20
N SER A 464 -14.29 -27.25 3.70
CA SER A 464 -13.09 -27.64 2.95
C SER A 464 -13.32 -27.42 1.46
N CYS A 465 -12.51 -26.57 0.80
CA CYS A 465 -12.63 -26.31 -0.63
C CYS A 465 -11.42 -25.57 -1.22
N THR A 466 -11.33 -25.53 -2.55
CA THR A 466 -10.50 -24.55 -3.28
C THR A 466 -11.38 -23.44 -3.83
N LEU A 467 -11.20 -22.21 -3.35
CA LEU A 467 -12.03 -21.06 -3.67
C LEU A 467 -11.30 -20.09 -4.61
N PRO A 468 -11.90 -19.68 -5.75
CA PRO A 468 -11.35 -18.64 -6.60
C PRO A 468 -11.53 -17.27 -5.93
N LEU A 469 -10.43 -16.67 -5.47
CA LEU A 469 -10.44 -15.35 -4.85
C LEU A 469 -10.52 -14.24 -5.88
N LEU A 470 -9.73 -14.39 -6.95
CA LEU A 470 -9.63 -13.43 -8.04
C LEU A 470 -9.43 -14.18 -9.36
N GLU A 471 -10.25 -13.83 -10.35
CA GLU A 471 -10.07 -14.22 -11.74
C GLU A 471 -10.15 -12.97 -12.62
N VAL A 472 -9.17 -12.83 -13.52
CA VAL A 472 -9.11 -11.78 -14.54
C VAL A 472 -8.96 -12.46 -15.90
N ASP A 473 -9.99 -12.29 -16.74
CA ASP A 473 -10.03 -12.86 -18.08
C ASP A 473 -9.09 -12.09 -19.04
N ALA A 474 -8.63 -12.76 -20.10
CA ALA A 474 -7.87 -12.12 -21.17
C ALA A 474 -8.79 -11.20 -21.99
N VAL A 475 -8.29 -10.01 -22.32
CA VAL A 475 -9.06 -8.95 -23.01
C VAL A 475 -9.00 -9.12 -24.53
N ASP A 476 -7.85 -9.57 -25.02
CA ASP A 476 -7.56 -9.77 -26.44
C ASP A 476 -6.34 -10.69 -26.56
N PRO A 477 -6.31 -11.71 -27.45
CA PRO A 477 -5.17 -12.60 -27.61
C PRO A 477 -3.88 -11.93 -28.10
N GLU A 478 -3.96 -10.72 -28.65
CA GLU A 478 -2.80 -10.01 -29.23
C GLU A 478 -2.33 -8.76 -28.44
N GLU A 479 -3.16 -8.14 -27.59
CA GLU A 479 -2.76 -6.93 -26.82
C GLU A 479 -3.29 -6.87 -25.36
N GLY A 480 -4.01 -7.89 -24.87
CA GLY A 480 -4.57 -7.90 -23.52
C GLY A 480 -3.61 -8.42 -22.43
N PRO A 481 -3.77 -8.01 -21.14
CA PRO A 481 -3.08 -8.67 -20.04
C PRO A 481 -3.43 -10.16 -19.99
N GLU A 482 -2.42 -11.00 -19.80
CA GLU A 482 -2.59 -12.45 -19.71
C GLU A 482 -3.54 -12.87 -18.57
N PRO A 483 -4.24 -14.02 -18.72
CA PRO A 483 -5.19 -14.48 -17.71
C PRO A 483 -4.50 -14.71 -16.37
N LEU A 484 -5.15 -14.22 -15.30
CA LEU A 484 -4.64 -14.30 -13.94
C LEU A 484 -5.69 -14.95 -13.05
N ARG A 485 -5.24 -15.92 -12.24
CA ARG A 485 -6.07 -16.57 -11.23
C ARG A 485 -5.38 -16.60 -9.88
N VAL A 486 -6.10 -16.24 -8.83
CA VAL A 486 -5.70 -16.43 -7.44
C VAL A 486 -6.73 -17.33 -6.78
N ALA A 487 -6.28 -18.46 -6.23
CA ALA A 487 -7.15 -19.40 -5.56
C ALA A 487 -6.61 -19.79 -4.18
N LEU A 488 -7.52 -19.97 -3.25
CA LEU A 488 -7.28 -20.37 -1.88
C LEU A 488 -7.74 -21.80 -1.65
N GLU A 489 -6.83 -22.68 -1.30
CA GLU A 489 -7.14 -24.02 -0.80
C GLU A 489 -7.29 -23.96 0.73
N GLN A 490 -8.42 -24.43 1.25
CA GLN A 490 -8.69 -24.50 2.68
C GLN A 490 -9.32 -25.84 3.09
N HIS A 491 -9.09 -26.22 4.34
CA HIS A 491 -9.65 -27.41 4.96
C HIS A 491 -10.29 -27.03 6.30
N GLU A 492 -11.60 -27.25 6.45
CA GLU A 492 -12.39 -26.83 7.63
C GLU A 492 -12.17 -25.34 7.99
N GLY A 493 -12.11 -24.46 6.97
CA GLY A 493 -11.92 -23.02 7.16
C GLY A 493 -10.47 -22.59 7.47
N GLU A 494 -9.53 -23.52 7.57
CA GLU A 494 -8.11 -23.20 7.70
C GLU A 494 -7.42 -23.14 6.33
N VAL A 495 -6.70 -22.05 6.07
CA VAL A 495 -5.87 -21.90 4.87
C VAL A 495 -4.83 -23.02 4.81
N ARG A 496 -4.67 -23.65 3.65
CA ARG A 496 -3.64 -24.67 3.40
C ARG A 496 -2.63 -24.20 2.37
N ARG A 497 -3.11 -23.54 1.32
CA ARG A 497 -2.28 -23.09 0.21
C ARG A 497 -2.94 -21.91 -0.50
N VAL A 498 -2.11 -20.92 -0.84
CA VAL A 498 -2.49 -19.85 -1.76
C VAL A 498 -1.79 -20.10 -3.10
N THR A 499 -2.57 -20.20 -4.17
CA THR A 499 -2.06 -20.41 -5.52
C THR A 499 -2.29 -19.20 -6.39
N VAL A 500 -1.30 -18.86 -7.21
CA VAL A 500 -1.34 -17.77 -8.17
C VAL A 500 -0.91 -18.32 -9.51
N THR A 501 -1.84 -18.36 -10.45
CA THR A 501 -1.55 -18.74 -11.84
C THR A 501 -1.50 -17.47 -12.68
N ALA A 502 -0.33 -17.20 -13.26
CA ALA A 502 -0.07 -16.07 -14.14
C ALA A 502 0.91 -16.51 -15.23
N GLN A 503 0.70 -16.09 -16.47
CA GLN A 503 1.62 -16.38 -17.58
C GLN A 503 1.87 -17.88 -17.82
N GLY A 504 0.84 -18.69 -17.60
CA GLY A 504 0.92 -20.16 -17.71
C GLY A 504 1.75 -20.83 -16.61
N VAL A 505 2.24 -20.07 -15.62
CA VAL A 505 2.99 -20.55 -14.47
C VAL A 505 2.12 -20.49 -13.22
N THR A 506 2.12 -21.56 -12.42
CA THR A 506 1.41 -21.61 -11.14
C THR A 506 2.39 -21.58 -9.98
N VAL A 507 2.35 -20.51 -9.19
CA VAL A 507 3.10 -20.38 -7.95
C VAL A 507 2.20 -20.75 -6.78
N ALA A 508 2.63 -21.66 -5.92
CA ALA A 508 1.93 -22.04 -4.71
C ALA A 508 2.75 -21.71 -3.46
N MET A 509 2.08 -21.06 -2.51
CA MET A 509 2.57 -20.73 -1.18
C MET A 509 1.84 -21.58 -0.15
N ASP A 510 2.49 -22.65 0.31
CA ASP A 510 1.94 -23.59 1.30
C ASP A 510 2.01 -23.03 2.73
N ARG A 511 1.01 -23.33 3.56
CA ARG A 511 1.00 -22.98 5.00
C ARG A 511 2.18 -23.62 5.73
N GLY A 512 2.76 -22.88 6.68
CA GLY A 512 3.89 -23.33 7.51
C GLY A 512 5.26 -23.34 6.81
N GLN A 513 5.31 -23.25 5.48
CA GLN A 513 6.55 -23.13 4.74
C GLN A 513 7.00 -21.66 4.68
N ARG A 514 8.25 -21.40 5.07
CA ARG A 514 8.89 -20.07 5.02
C ARG A 514 10.07 -20.14 4.08
N TRP A 515 10.38 -19.04 3.39
CA TRP A 515 11.51 -18.92 2.47
C TRP A 515 11.50 -19.84 1.24
N GLU A 516 10.41 -20.57 1.03
CA GLU A 516 10.23 -21.41 -0.15
C GLU A 516 8.80 -21.31 -0.72
N VAL A 517 8.71 -21.62 -2.00
CA VAL A 517 7.47 -21.75 -2.77
C VAL A 517 7.59 -22.91 -3.74
N THR A 518 6.46 -23.38 -4.27
CA THR A 518 6.47 -24.29 -5.42
C THR A 518 6.02 -23.58 -6.69
N VAL A 519 6.66 -23.88 -7.82
CA VAL A 519 6.35 -23.35 -9.15
C VAL A 519 6.08 -24.53 -10.06
N ASP A 520 4.84 -24.68 -10.52
CA ASP A 520 4.37 -25.86 -11.26
C ASP A 520 4.72 -27.17 -10.54
N GLY A 521 4.67 -27.15 -9.20
CA GLY A 521 5.02 -28.25 -8.29
C GLY A 521 6.51 -28.40 -7.98
N GLU A 522 7.41 -27.66 -8.63
CA GLU A 522 8.87 -27.68 -8.36
C GLU A 522 9.22 -26.72 -7.22
N ARG A 523 10.07 -27.14 -6.28
CA ARG A 523 10.43 -26.36 -5.08
C ARG A 523 11.51 -25.32 -5.39
N HIS A 524 11.29 -24.09 -4.92
CA HIS A 524 12.20 -22.97 -5.07
C HIS A 524 12.43 -22.25 -3.75
N VAL A 525 13.70 -21.91 -3.50
CA VAL A 525 14.12 -21.03 -2.41
C VAL A 525 13.94 -19.58 -2.85
N LEU A 526 13.49 -18.72 -1.93
CA LEU A 526 13.29 -17.28 -2.16
C LEU A 526 14.58 -16.47 -1.92
N PRO A 527 14.76 -15.32 -2.61
CA PRO A 527 13.88 -14.72 -3.62
C PRO A 527 13.92 -15.46 -4.97
N LEU A 528 12.82 -15.40 -5.70
CA LEU A 528 12.64 -16.01 -7.01
C LEU A 528 12.05 -15.01 -8.00
N TRP A 529 12.64 -14.90 -9.19
CA TRP A 529 12.12 -14.09 -10.30
C TRP A 529 12.01 -14.92 -11.57
N LEU A 530 10.86 -14.85 -12.23
CA LEU A 530 10.51 -15.62 -13.43
C LEU A 530 10.11 -14.68 -14.57
N GLY A 531 10.20 -15.17 -15.82
CA GLY A 531 9.66 -14.48 -17.00
C GLY A 531 10.30 -13.12 -17.34
N GLY A 532 11.58 -12.92 -17.02
CA GLY A 532 12.24 -11.62 -17.22
C GLY A 532 11.75 -10.56 -16.22
N ASP A 533 11.67 -10.94 -14.94
CA ASP A 533 11.20 -10.12 -13.82
C ASP A 533 9.72 -9.73 -13.89
N SER A 534 8.92 -10.49 -14.64
CA SER A 534 7.48 -10.27 -14.78
C SER A 534 6.68 -10.84 -13.58
N LEU A 535 7.20 -11.88 -12.94
CA LEU A 535 6.63 -12.55 -11.78
C LEU A 535 7.72 -12.78 -10.74
N GLY A 536 7.55 -12.21 -9.54
CA GLY A 536 8.51 -12.30 -8.45
C GLY A 536 7.89 -12.79 -7.18
N VAL A 537 8.67 -13.55 -6.40
CA VAL A 537 8.32 -13.92 -5.03
C VAL A 537 9.51 -13.66 -4.13
N THR A 538 9.28 -12.98 -3.01
CA THR A 538 10.32 -12.72 -2.00
C THR A 538 9.75 -12.84 -0.59
N GLN A 539 10.64 -12.88 0.39
CA GLN A 539 10.28 -12.88 1.81
C GLN A 539 10.42 -11.45 2.36
N VAL A 540 9.40 -10.95 3.06
CA VAL A 540 9.39 -9.66 3.77
C VAL A 540 8.90 -9.88 5.21
N GLY A 541 9.80 -9.75 6.18
CA GLY A 541 9.57 -10.24 7.53
C GLY A 541 9.17 -11.72 7.55
N SER A 542 8.08 -12.01 8.24
CA SER A 542 7.43 -13.34 8.29
C SER A 542 6.57 -13.65 7.05
N HIS A 543 6.32 -12.67 6.17
CA HIS A 543 5.43 -12.80 5.03
C HIS A 543 6.16 -13.17 3.73
N ARG A 544 5.46 -13.88 2.86
CA ARG A 544 5.83 -14.03 1.44
C ARG A 544 5.08 -12.98 0.64
N LEU A 545 5.83 -12.23 -0.16
CA LEU A 545 5.32 -11.21 -1.07
C LEU A 545 5.46 -11.71 -2.50
N LEU A 546 4.33 -11.92 -3.17
CA LEU A 546 4.27 -12.21 -4.60
C LEU A 546 3.90 -10.94 -5.37
N LEU A 547 4.63 -10.68 -6.45
CA LEU A 547 4.53 -9.49 -7.29
C LEU A 547 4.31 -9.92 -8.74
N VAL A 548 3.21 -9.47 -9.34
CA VAL A 548 2.97 -9.60 -10.78
C VAL A 548 3.15 -8.22 -11.42
N ARG A 549 4.01 -8.09 -12.44
CA ARG A 549 4.25 -6.82 -13.14
C ARG A 549 2.95 -6.27 -13.73
N GLY A 550 2.58 -5.05 -13.34
CA GLY A 550 1.32 -4.42 -13.75
C GLY A 550 0.05 -5.12 -13.24
N GLY A 551 0.17 -6.15 -12.40
CA GLY A 551 -0.91 -6.95 -11.82
C GLY A 551 -0.95 -6.86 -10.29
N PRO A 552 -1.67 -7.78 -9.62
CA PRO A 552 -1.81 -7.71 -8.17
C PRO A 552 -0.52 -8.02 -7.42
N LYS A 553 -0.51 -7.57 -6.17
CA LYS A 553 0.45 -7.96 -5.14
C LYS A 553 -0.27 -8.84 -4.13
N ILE A 554 0.39 -9.90 -3.67
CA ILE A 554 -0.15 -10.79 -2.64
C ILE A 554 0.86 -10.86 -1.51
N LEU A 555 0.44 -10.45 -0.32
CA LEU A 555 1.18 -10.60 0.92
C LEU A 555 0.54 -11.74 1.71
N TYR A 556 1.28 -12.80 2.04
CA TYR A 556 0.77 -13.94 2.80
C TYR A 556 1.71 -14.27 3.97
N ASP A 557 1.20 -14.30 5.19
CA ASP A 557 1.96 -14.61 6.42
C ASP A 557 2.38 -16.08 6.55
N GLY A 558 1.85 -16.96 5.69
CA GLY A 558 2.11 -18.39 5.76
C GLY A 558 1.27 -19.14 6.79
N ASP A 559 0.24 -18.50 7.33
CA ASP A 559 -0.69 -19.10 8.28
C ASP A 559 -2.12 -18.62 8.01
N SER A 560 -2.46 -17.42 8.46
CA SER A 560 -3.82 -17.00 8.78
C SER A 560 -4.26 -15.75 8.03
N TYR A 561 -3.31 -14.98 7.50
CA TYR A 561 -3.53 -13.67 6.91
C TYR A 561 -2.94 -13.55 5.51
N ALA A 562 -3.76 -13.16 4.55
CA ALA A 562 -3.28 -12.70 3.25
C ALA A 562 -3.96 -11.42 2.80
N VAL A 563 -3.23 -10.57 2.07
CA VAL A 563 -3.79 -9.39 1.40
C VAL A 563 -3.51 -9.50 -0.07
N LEU A 564 -4.57 -9.38 -0.86
CA LEU A 564 -4.52 -9.21 -2.29
C LEU A 564 -4.77 -7.73 -2.60
N THR A 565 -3.80 -7.10 -3.24
CA THR A 565 -3.84 -5.69 -3.64
C THR A 565 -3.88 -5.63 -5.16
N LEU A 566 -4.97 -5.12 -5.75
CA LEU A 566 -5.06 -4.93 -7.20
C LEU A 566 -4.68 -3.51 -7.60
N PRO A 567 -3.79 -3.28 -8.58
CA PRO A 567 -3.57 -1.95 -9.11
C PRO A 567 -4.86 -1.41 -9.76
N PRO A 568 -5.02 -0.08 -9.90
CA PRO A 568 -6.15 0.49 -10.62
C PRO A 568 -6.16 -0.06 -12.05
N ARG A 569 -7.14 -0.89 -12.39
CA ARG A 569 -7.33 -1.45 -13.73
C ARG A 569 -8.71 -1.08 -14.26
N GLN A 570 -8.82 -0.98 -15.59
CA GLN A 570 -10.06 -0.67 -16.31
C GLN A 570 -11.09 -1.83 -16.31
N GLN A 571 -10.72 -3.04 -15.86
CA GLN A 571 -11.59 -4.22 -15.89
C GLN A 571 -12.00 -4.73 -14.53
N ARG A 572 -13.23 -5.24 -14.44
CA ARG A 572 -13.80 -5.76 -13.20
C ARG A 572 -13.25 -7.16 -12.90
N PRO A 573 -12.58 -7.37 -11.76
CA PRO A 573 -12.22 -8.70 -11.31
C PRO A 573 -13.47 -9.54 -11.03
N ARG A 574 -13.36 -10.87 -11.19
CA ARG A 574 -14.36 -11.85 -10.73
C ARG A 574 -13.81 -12.65 -9.55
N GLY A 575 -14.67 -13.41 -8.88
CA GLY A 575 -14.32 -14.22 -7.71
C GLY A 575 -14.71 -13.55 -6.39
N LEU A 576 -14.39 -14.21 -5.28
CA LEU A 576 -14.88 -13.81 -3.94
C LEU A 576 -14.42 -12.44 -3.49
N CYS A 577 -13.26 -11.97 -3.96
CA CYS A 577 -12.77 -10.64 -3.65
C CYS A 577 -13.55 -9.53 -4.36
N ALA A 578 -14.33 -9.85 -5.41
CA ALA A 578 -15.11 -8.88 -6.17
C ALA A 578 -16.58 -8.84 -5.74
N ASP A 579 -17.18 -10.01 -5.49
CA ASP A 579 -18.57 -10.16 -5.08
C ASP A 579 -18.66 -11.29 -4.03
N PRO A 580 -19.04 -10.98 -2.77
CA PRO A 580 -19.11 -11.97 -1.70
C PRO A 580 -20.28 -12.96 -1.87
N ASP A 581 -21.28 -12.63 -2.70
CA ASP A 581 -22.50 -13.43 -2.89
C ASP A 581 -22.35 -14.49 -4.00
N LEU A 582 -21.20 -14.55 -4.67
CA LEU A 582 -20.86 -15.60 -5.65
C LEU A 582 -20.88 -17.03 -5.06
N LEU A 583 -20.95 -17.19 -3.73
CA LEU A 583 -21.08 -18.47 -3.01
C LEU A 583 -22.53 -18.87 -2.70
N GLY A 584 -23.53 -18.40 -3.45
CA GLY A 584 -24.91 -18.88 -3.30
C GLY A 584 -25.04 -20.41 -3.39
N THR A 585 -24.21 -21.06 -4.21
CA THR A 585 -24.00 -22.52 -4.21
C THR A 585 -22.50 -22.82 -4.11
N PRO A 586 -22.01 -23.54 -3.07
CA PRO A 586 -20.62 -23.93 -3.02
C PRO A 586 -20.26 -24.79 -4.25
N PRO A 587 -19.03 -24.68 -4.80
CA PRO A 587 -18.53 -25.64 -5.79
C PRO A 587 -18.85 -27.09 -5.35
N PRO A 588 -19.20 -28.00 -6.27
CA PRO A 588 -19.72 -29.34 -5.92
C PRO A 588 -18.76 -30.19 -5.08
N ASN A 589 -17.47 -29.83 -5.03
CA ASN A 589 -16.42 -30.46 -4.23
C ASN A 589 -16.21 -29.86 -2.84
N CYS A 590 -17.03 -28.90 -2.39
CA CYS A 590 -16.89 -28.34 -1.06
C CYS A 590 -17.74 -29.09 -0.03
N THR A 591 -17.18 -29.40 1.14
CA THR A 591 -17.93 -29.89 2.29
C THR A 591 -18.29 -28.74 3.24
N SER A 592 -19.54 -28.66 3.68
CA SER A 592 -19.99 -27.65 4.65
C SER A 592 -19.49 -27.96 6.07
N ALA A 593 -19.04 -26.94 6.82
CA ALA A 593 -18.78 -27.08 8.25
C ALA A 593 -20.08 -27.26 9.05
N GLY A 594 -20.01 -28.03 10.14
CA GLY A 594 -21.11 -28.19 11.10
C GLY A 594 -21.43 -26.89 11.85
N ALA A 595 -22.61 -26.86 12.50
CA ALA A 595 -23.17 -25.69 13.18
C ALA A 595 -22.19 -24.97 14.14
N PRO A 596 -22.30 -23.63 14.29
CA PRO A 596 -21.44 -22.86 15.18
C PRO A 596 -21.59 -23.29 16.65
N PRO A 597 -20.51 -23.29 17.44
CA PRO A 597 -20.59 -23.61 18.86
C PRO A 597 -21.33 -22.51 19.64
N PRO A 598 -22.02 -22.86 20.75
CA PRO A 598 -22.79 -21.91 21.54
C PRO A 598 -21.89 -21.00 22.41
N THR A 599 -22.40 -19.79 22.65
CA THR A 599 -22.00 -18.75 23.64
C THR A 599 -20.62 -18.88 24.29
N CYS A 600 -19.75 -17.91 23.99
CA CYS A 600 -18.33 -17.91 24.29
C CYS A 600 -17.99 -16.85 25.37
N PRO A 601 -17.50 -17.24 26.56
CA PRO A 601 -17.17 -16.29 27.63
C PRO A 601 -15.77 -15.62 27.53
N SER A 602 -15.01 -15.82 26.44
CA SER A 602 -13.59 -15.42 26.31
C SER A 602 -13.31 -14.21 25.40
N ALA A 603 -14.32 -13.41 25.05
CA ALA A 603 -14.18 -12.20 24.21
C ALA A 603 -13.17 -11.15 24.74
N GLN A 604 -12.90 -11.15 26.06
CA GLN A 604 -11.98 -10.20 26.70
C GLN A 604 -10.54 -10.29 26.18
N ARG A 605 -10.07 -11.45 25.70
CA ARG A 605 -8.68 -11.57 25.20
C ARG A 605 -8.45 -10.82 23.89
N CYS A 606 -9.48 -10.65 23.06
CA CYS A 606 -9.39 -9.93 21.79
C CYS A 606 -9.44 -8.40 21.96
N ALA A 607 -9.83 -7.90 23.14
CA ALA A 607 -10.02 -6.48 23.40
C ALA A 607 -8.74 -5.63 23.23
N VAL A 608 -7.56 -6.24 23.39
CA VAL A 608 -6.25 -5.58 23.20
C VAL A 608 -6.10 -4.96 21.80
N LEU A 609 -6.77 -5.52 20.77
CA LEU A 609 -6.75 -4.97 19.42
C LEU A 609 -7.40 -3.59 19.33
N ALA A 610 -8.36 -3.30 20.20
CA ALA A 610 -9.13 -2.05 20.23
C ALA A 610 -8.77 -1.15 21.42
N ASP A 611 -7.79 -1.52 22.25
CA ASP A 611 -7.36 -0.72 23.39
C ASP A 611 -6.64 0.55 22.91
N PRO A 612 -7.18 1.77 23.16
CA PRO A 612 -6.57 3.02 22.70
C PRO A 612 -5.24 3.35 23.38
N ALA A 613 -4.89 2.68 24.49
CA ALA A 613 -3.59 2.79 25.14
C ALA A 613 -2.67 1.59 24.85
N GLY A 614 -3.21 0.49 24.34
CA GLY A 614 -2.51 -0.77 24.11
C GLY A 614 -1.47 -0.75 22.99
N PRO A 615 -0.75 -1.86 22.76
CA PRO A 615 0.40 -1.92 21.85
C PRO A 615 0.02 -1.66 20.37
N PHE A 616 -1.27 -1.81 20.07
CA PHE A 616 -1.85 -1.60 18.75
C PHE A 616 -2.45 -0.20 18.51
N ALA A 617 -2.40 0.72 19.48
CA ALA A 617 -3.04 2.04 19.37
C ALA A 617 -2.58 2.85 18.14
N GLY A 618 -1.29 2.78 17.79
CA GLY A 618 -0.72 3.43 16.59
C GLY A 618 -1.27 2.89 15.27
N CYS A 619 -1.97 1.75 15.29
CA CYS A 619 -2.61 1.15 14.14
C CYS A 619 -4.05 1.63 13.92
N HIS A 620 -4.74 2.15 14.93
CA HIS A 620 -6.20 2.37 14.87
C HIS A 620 -6.60 3.40 13.81
N ARG A 621 -5.73 4.37 13.54
CA ARG A 621 -5.91 5.38 12.47
C ARG A 621 -5.72 4.79 11.07
N ALA A 622 -4.81 3.82 10.92
CA ALA A 622 -4.49 3.20 9.64
C ALA A 622 -5.41 2.02 9.31
N VAL A 623 -5.77 1.21 10.32
CA VAL A 623 -6.62 0.03 10.21
C VAL A 623 -7.61 -0.01 11.37
N PRO A 624 -8.91 0.25 11.15
CA PRO A 624 -9.91 0.18 12.21
C PRO A 624 -10.00 -1.24 12.83
N PRO A 625 -9.94 -1.38 14.16
CA PRO A 625 -9.85 -2.70 14.80
C PRO A 625 -11.14 -3.53 14.75
N ARG A 626 -12.31 -2.93 14.46
CA ARG A 626 -13.64 -3.58 14.55
C ARG A 626 -13.74 -4.90 13.77
N ALA A 627 -13.29 -4.94 12.51
CA ALA A 627 -13.38 -6.14 11.68
C ALA A 627 -12.45 -7.27 12.17
N HIS A 628 -11.29 -6.89 12.68
CA HIS A 628 -10.29 -7.83 13.22
C HIS A 628 -10.71 -8.35 14.60
N LEU A 629 -11.36 -7.52 15.43
CA LEU A 629 -11.92 -7.92 16.72
C LEU A 629 -12.96 -9.04 16.54
N GLY A 630 -13.96 -8.83 15.68
CA GLY A 630 -14.99 -9.85 15.44
C GLY A 630 -14.44 -11.13 14.82
N THR A 631 -13.32 -11.06 14.08
CA THR A 631 -12.64 -12.25 13.53
C THR A 631 -11.83 -12.98 14.59
N CYS A 632 -11.11 -12.25 15.44
CA CYS A 632 -10.41 -12.79 16.61
C CYS A 632 -11.39 -13.54 17.52
N GLU A 633 -12.54 -12.94 17.83
CA GLU A 633 -13.58 -13.56 18.65
C GLU A 633 -14.08 -14.87 18.02
N ARG A 634 -14.42 -14.88 16.72
CA ARG A 634 -14.85 -16.10 16.03
C ARG A 634 -13.81 -17.21 16.09
N GLN A 635 -12.52 -16.89 15.91
CA GLN A 635 -11.43 -17.87 15.96
C GLN A 635 -11.25 -18.46 17.36
N VAL A 636 -11.18 -17.59 18.37
CA VAL A 636 -11.08 -17.99 19.78
C VAL A 636 -12.25 -18.89 20.18
N CYS A 637 -13.44 -18.65 19.60
CA CYS A 637 -14.65 -19.41 19.92
C CYS A 637 -14.84 -20.68 19.07
N ALA A 638 -14.12 -20.87 17.96
CA ALA A 638 -14.23 -22.03 17.07
C ALA A 638 -13.29 -23.20 17.46
N GLY A 639 -12.34 -23.01 18.37
CA GLY A 639 -11.37 -24.02 18.76
C GLY A 639 -12.00 -25.26 19.41
N ARG A 640 -11.96 -26.42 18.74
CA ARG A 640 -12.24 -27.72 19.37
C ARG A 640 -11.04 -28.17 20.20
N ALA A 641 -11.30 -28.64 21.41
CA ALA A 641 -10.32 -29.27 22.32
C ALA A 641 -9.20 -28.35 22.86
N GLY A 642 -9.56 -27.23 23.50
CA GLY A 642 -8.74 -26.67 24.58
C GLY A 642 -7.60 -25.70 24.21
N ALA A 643 -7.46 -25.23 22.97
CA ALA A 643 -6.48 -24.20 22.61
C ALA A 643 -7.15 -22.95 22.02
N ALA A 644 -7.53 -22.02 22.90
CA ALA A 644 -8.01 -20.68 22.54
C ALA A 644 -6.82 -19.74 22.30
N ASP A 645 -6.16 -19.83 21.14
CA ASP A 645 -4.98 -19.01 20.81
C ASP A 645 -5.38 -17.77 19.97
N PRO A 646 -5.32 -16.54 20.53
CA PRO A 646 -5.60 -15.31 19.78
C PRO A 646 -4.40 -14.80 18.96
N CYS A 647 -3.21 -15.39 19.13
CA CYS A 647 -1.98 -14.91 18.51
C CYS A 647 -2.03 -14.84 16.97
N PRO A 648 -2.66 -15.78 16.24
CA PRO A 648 -2.84 -15.65 14.79
C PRO A 648 -3.67 -14.43 14.39
N ALA A 649 -4.70 -14.06 15.18
CA ALA A 649 -5.51 -12.88 14.93
C ALA A 649 -4.72 -11.58 15.18
N PHE A 650 -3.91 -11.56 16.25
CA PHE A 650 -3.03 -10.44 16.57
C PHE A 650 -1.95 -10.27 15.49
N GLN A 651 -1.36 -11.37 15.03
CA GLN A 651 -0.42 -11.37 13.91
C GLN A 651 -1.05 -10.77 12.66
N GLY A 652 -2.29 -11.17 12.33
CA GLY A 652 -3.00 -10.67 11.16
C GLY A 652 -3.28 -9.17 11.24
N TYR A 653 -3.63 -8.66 12.43
CA TYR A 653 -3.83 -7.22 12.63
C TYR A 653 -2.51 -6.43 12.58
N ALA A 654 -1.44 -6.98 13.18
CA ALA A 654 -0.10 -6.40 13.07
C ALA A 654 0.35 -6.29 11.60
N ALA A 655 0.19 -7.37 10.82
CA ALA A 655 0.50 -7.38 9.40
C ALA A 655 -0.32 -6.35 8.60
N ALA A 656 -1.63 -6.24 8.89
CA ALA A 656 -2.50 -5.24 8.29
C ALA A 656 -2.05 -3.82 8.59
N CYS A 657 -1.67 -3.57 9.84
CA CYS A 657 -1.16 -2.28 10.29
C CYS A 657 0.13 -1.90 9.57
N GLN A 658 1.13 -2.79 9.49
CA GLN A 658 2.38 -2.53 8.75
C GLN A 658 2.13 -2.30 7.25
N ALA A 659 1.22 -3.08 6.65
CA ALA A 659 0.84 -2.92 5.25
C ALA A 659 0.18 -1.55 4.98
N ALA A 660 -0.66 -1.07 5.91
CA ALA A 660 -1.29 0.24 5.84
C ALA A 660 -0.37 1.41 6.22
N GLY A 661 0.81 1.13 6.81
CA GLY A 661 1.73 2.14 7.31
C GLY A 661 1.38 2.70 8.68
N GLY A 662 0.59 1.95 9.46
CA GLY A 662 0.40 2.24 10.88
C GLY A 662 1.65 1.89 11.69
N GLU A 663 1.74 2.48 12.87
CA GLU A 663 2.86 2.28 13.79
C GLU A 663 2.54 1.17 14.78
N LEU A 664 3.37 0.13 14.78
CA LEU A 664 3.33 -0.94 15.79
C LEU A 664 4.37 -0.68 16.87
N ARG A 665 3.98 -0.94 18.11
CA ARG A 665 4.89 -1.12 19.24
C ARG A 665 5.18 -2.60 19.44
N GLU A 666 6.12 -2.91 20.34
CA GLU A 666 6.29 -4.27 20.84
C GLU A 666 4.93 -4.75 21.37
N TRP A 667 4.45 -5.90 20.90
CA TRP A 667 3.15 -6.45 21.28
C TRP A 667 3.22 -7.90 21.73
N ARG A 668 4.31 -8.63 21.44
CA ARG A 668 4.37 -10.08 21.67
C ARG A 668 4.57 -10.42 23.12
N GLU A 669 5.42 -9.67 23.81
CA GLU A 669 5.61 -9.88 25.25
C GLU A 669 4.34 -9.49 26.00
N GLU A 670 3.75 -8.34 25.65
CA GLU A 670 2.54 -7.81 26.28
C GLU A 670 1.32 -8.73 26.09
N THR A 671 1.14 -9.32 24.90
CA THR A 671 0.00 -10.21 24.63
C THR A 671 0.28 -11.69 24.91
N GLY A 672 1.51 -12.05 25.31
CA GLY A 672 1.92 -13.44 25.51
C GLY A 672 1.98 -14.28 24.21
N CYS A 673 2.37 -13.65 23.09
CA CYS A 673 2.45 -14.25 21.76
C CYS A 673 3.89 -14.32 21.22
N PRO A 674 4.79 -15.08 21.87
CA PRO A 674 6.21 -15.10 21.52
C PRO A 674 6.45 -15.64 20.11
N LEU A 675 7.39 -15.02 19.37
CA LEU A 675 7.86 -15.52 18.09
C LEU A 675 9.27 -16.08 18.23
N PRO A 676 9.44 -17.40 18.38
CA PRO A 676 10.77 -18.00 18.47
C PRO A 676 11.50 -17.86 17.12
N CYS A 677 12.69 -17.27 17.17
CA CYS A 677 13.53 -17.11 15.99
C CYS A 677 14.59 -18.23 15.88
N PRO A 678 14.85 -18.75 14.66
CA PRO A 678 15.88 -19.76 14.44
C PRO A 678 17.29 -19.34 14.92
N PRO A 679 18.20 -20.30 15.16
CA PRO A 679 19.58 -19.98 15.54
C PRO A 679 20.24 -18.99 14.57
N ARG A 680 20.98 -18.02 15.11
CA ARG A 680 21.66 -16.94 14.36
C ARG A 680 20.72 -15.97 13.62
N THR A 681 19.46 -15.94 14.03
CA THR A 681 18.52 -14.87 13.68
C THR A 681 18.06 -14.13 14.93
N GLN A 682 17.58 -12.91 14.76
CA GLN A 682 17.01 -12.07 15.80
C GLN A 682 15.62 -11.61 15.39
N TYR A 683 14.72 -11.55 16.36
CA TYR A 683 13.40 -10.95 16.19
C TYR A 683 13.54 -9.46 15.90
N GLN A 684 12.75 -8.96 14.97
CA GLN A 684 12.63 -7.55 14.63
C GLN A 684 11.17 -7.25 14.31
N LEU A 685 10.63 -6.18 14.92
CA LEU A 685 9.32 -5.66 14.54
C LEU A 685 9.33 -5.10 13.11
N CYS A 686 10.48 -4.64 12.64
CA CYS A 686 10.74 -4.12 11.30
C CYS A 686 11.90 -4.88 10.65
N ALA A 687 11.66 -6.12 10.22
CA ALA A 687 12.69 -6.97 9.63
C ALA A 687 12.87 -6.69 8.13
N ARG A 688 14.11 -6.41 7.72
CA ARG A 688 14.53 -6.25 6.32
C ARG A 688 15.08 -7.56 5.75
N THR A 689 14.22 -8.57 5.66
CA THR A 689 14.62 -9.94 5.28
C THR A 689 14.95 -10.09 3.80
N CYS A 690 14.33 -9.31 2.91
CA CYS A 690 14.57 -9.34 1.46
C CYS A 690 16.01 -8.92 1.09
N GLU A 691 16.51 -7.84 1.70
CA GLU A 691 17.84 -7.26 1.45
C GLU A 691 18.97 -8.13 2.02
N ARG A 692 18.70 -8.94 3.05
CA ARG A 692 19.70 -9.71 3.80
C ARG A 692 19.74 -11.21 3.43
N THR A 693 19.73 -11.49 2.13
CA THR A 693 19.86 -12.85 1.59
C THR A 693 21.11 -12.99 0.72
N CYS A 694 21.63 -14.21 0.60
CA CYS A 694 22.74 -14.50 -0.31
C CYS A 694 22.41 -14.15 -1.77
N ALA A 695 21.17 -14.38 -2.19
CA ALA A 695 20.69 -13.98 -3.51
C ALA A 695 20.59 -12.45 -3.65
N GLY A 696 20.09 -11.76 -2.62
CA GLY A 696 19.85 -10.32 -2.64
C GLY A 696 21.11 -9.45 -2.67
N VAL A 697 22.23 -9.94 -2.13
CA VAL A 697 23.52 -9.26 -2.24
C VAL A 697 24.12 -9.40 -3.65
N SER A 698 23.84 -10.51 -4.33
CA SER A 698 24.41 -10.79 -5.66
C SER A 698 23.63 -10.11 -6.80
N ALA A 699 22.31 -9.98 -6.63
CA ALA A 699 21.42 -9.25 -7.52
C ALA A 699 20.28 -8.65 -6.68
N PRO A 700 20.25 -7.34 -6.40
CA PRO A 700 19.26 -6.74 -5.51
C PRO A 700 17.84 -6.96 -6.07
N PRO A 701 16.99 -7.79 -5.43
CA PRO A 701 15.61 -7.94 -5.86
C PRO A 701 14.85 -6.64 -5.60
N PRO A 702 13.78 -6.34 -6.34
CA PRO A 702 12.85 -5.29 -5.97
C PRO A 702 12.17 -5.61 -4.63
N CYS A 703 12.80 -5.18 -3.55
CA CYS A 703 12.28 -5.30 -2.19
C CYS A 703 11.19 -4.25 -1.95
N SER A 704 10.26 -4.57 -1.06
CA SER A 704 9.36 -3.56 -0.50
C SER A 704 10.17 -2.50 0.24
N GLY A 705 9.89 -1.22 0.02
CA GLY A 705 10.44 -0.13 0.85
C GLY A 705 9.93 -0.16 2.29
N ARG A 706 8.88 -0.95 2.57
CA ARG A 706 8.35 -1.22 3.91
C ARG A 706 8.94 -2.51 4.46
N CYS A 707 9.33 -2.50 5.73
CA CYS A 707 9.69 -3.68 6.50
C CYS A 707 8.45 -4.31 7.14
N PHE A 708 8.56 -5.59 7.51
CA PHE A 708 7.52 -6.31 8.22
C PHE A 708 8.14 -7.08 9.38
N GLU A 709 7.32 -7.38 10.38
CA GLU A 709 7.74 -8.15 11.54
C GLU A 709 8.24 -9.55 11.15
N GLY A 710 9.37 -9.97 11.72
CA GLY A 710 9.89 -11.32 11.52
C GLY A 710 11.28 -11.56 12.10
N CYS A 711 11.85 -12.72 11.75
CA CYS A 711 13.19 -13.11 12.14
C CYS A 711 14.19 -12.73 11.05
N GLN A 712 15.19 -11.93 11.39
CA GLN A 712 16.24 -11.46 10.50
C GLN A 712 17.59 -12.06 10.89
N CYS A 713 18.47 -12.34 9.92
CA CYS A 713 19.83 -12.74 10.25
C CYS A 713 20.54 -11.69 11.09
N SER A 714 21.27 -12.15 12.12
CA SER A 714 22.14 -11.30 12.93
C SER A 714 23.16 -10.58 12.06
N GLU A 715 23.72 -9.49 12.58
CA GLU A 715 24.67 -8.66 11.84
C GLU A 715 25.85 -9.47 11.25
N GLY A 716 26.24 -9.14 10.01
CA GLY A 716 27.32 -9.83 9.28
C GLY A 716 26.94 -11.16 8.62
N LEU A 717 25.70 -11.65 8.77
CA LEU A 717 25.22 -12.89 8.16
C LEU A 717 24.15 -12.64 7.09
N LEU A 718 24.07 -13.56 6.12
CA LEU A 718 23.09 -13.57 5.03
C LEU A 718 22.30 -14.89 5.05
N PHE A 719 21.01 -14.83 4.74
CA PHE A 719 20.19 -16.03 4.65
C PHE A 719 20.43 -16.78 3.32
N ASP A 720 20.77 -18.07 3.40
CA ASP A 720 21.07 -18.93 2.24
C ASP A 720 19.91 -19.82 1.79
N GLY A 721 18.69 -19.58 2.28
CA GLY A 721 17.54 -20.45 2.03
C GLY A 721 17.26 -21.47 3.13
N ALA A 722 18.22 -21.78 3.99
CA ALA A 722 18.04 -22.69 5.13
C ALA A 722 18.53 -22.10 6.45
N ARG A 723 19.62 -21.32 6.44
CA ARG A 723 20.26 -20.78 7.64
C ARG A 723 21.00 -19.47 7.35
N CYS A 724 21.35 -18.75 8.40
CA CYS A 724 22.21 -17.57 8.29
C CYS A 724 23.68 -17.97 8.22
N VAL A 725 24.32 -17.61 7.10
CA VAL A 725 25.72 -17.94 6.79
C VAL A 725 26.54 -16.68 6.54
N PRO A 726 27.86 -16.70 6.74
CA PRO A 726 28.73 -15.61 6.32
C PRO A 726 28.70 -15.43 4.79
N PRO A 727 28.93 -14.22 4.25
CA PRO A 727 28.89 -13.96 2.80
C PRO A 727 29.75 -14.90 1.94
N GLY A 728 30.92 -15.31 2.43
CA GLY A 728 31.80 -16.27 1.73
C GLY A 728 31.25 -17.70 1.61
N SER A 729 30.13 -18.00 2.27
CA SER A 729 29.42 -19.29 2.19
C SER A 729 28.14 -19.21 1.35
N CYS A 730 27.92 -18.12 0.63
CA CYS A 730 26.80 -17.99 -0.29
C CYS A 730 26.96 -18.91 -1.50
N GLY A 731 25.82 -19.43 -1.97
CA GLY A 731 25.70 -20.35 -3.09
C GLY A 731 25.75 -19.66 -4.46
N CYS A 732 25.06 -20.25 -5.43
CA CYS A 732 25.11 -19.87 -6.84
C CYS A 732 23.76 -19.30 -7.29
N LEU A 733 23.78 -18.21 -8.06
CA LEU A 733 22.58 -17.68 -8.75
C LEU A 733 22.61 -18.11 -10.23
N TYR A 734 21.54 -18.73 -10.72
CA TYR A 734 21.42 -19.15 -12.12
C TYR A 734 19.97 -18.98 -12.61
N GLN A 735 19.78 -18.22 -13.68
CA GLN A 735 18.46 -17.91 -14.28
C GLN A 735 17.42 -17.40 -13.25
N GLY A 736 17.81 -16.46 -12.38
CA GLY A 736 16.92 -15.89 -11.37
C GLY A 736 16.60 -16.81 -10.19
N ARG A 737 17.24 -17.99 -10.10
CA ARG A 737 17.08 -18.98 -9.03
C ARG A 737 18.37 -19.11 -8.22
N TYR A 738 18.25 -19.16 -6.90
CA TYR A 738 19.36 -19.37 -5.98
C TYR A 738 19.51 -20.84 -5.60
N PHE A 739 20.76 -21.34 -5.61
CA PHE A 739 21.13 -22.72 -5.26
C PHE A 739 22.22 -22.72 -4.19
N GLN A 740 22.08 -23.57 -3.17
CA GLN A 740 23.06 -23.69 -2.09
C GLN A 740 24.34 -24.38 -2.57
N ILE A 741 25.47 -24.13 -1.91
CA ILE A 741 26.75 -24.81 -2.22
C ILE A 741 26.54 -26.33 -2.08
N THR A 742 27.06 -27.11 -3.04
CA THR A 742 26.91 -28.56 -3.19
C THR A 742 25.53 -29.07 -3.63
N GLN A 743 24.54 -28.19 -3.74
CA GLN A 743 23.23 -28.57 -4.28
C GLN A 743 23.39 -29.05 -5.71
N THR A 744 22.83 -30.23 -6.00
CA THR A 744 22.79 -30.81 -7.35
C THR A 744 21.35 -30.83 -7.85
N ILE A 745 21.13 -30.29 -9.04
CA ILE A 745 19.83 -30.20 -9.69
C ILE A 745 19.87 -30.87 -11.07
N LEU A 746 18.69 -31.22 -11.59
CA LEU A 746 18.49 -31.58 -12.99
C LEU A 746 17.81 -30.42 -13.71
N THR A 747 18.15 -30.19 -14.98
CA THR A 747 17.43 -29.25 -15.84
C THR A 747 15.97 -29.69 -16.05
N ARG A 748 15.11 -28.80 -16.54
CA ARG A 748 13.66 -29.05 -16.71
C ARG A 748 13.35 -30.29 -17.56
N ASP A 749 14.22 -30.58 -18.53
CA ASP A 749 14.19 -31.74 -19.44
C ASP A 749 15.10 -32.90 -19.00
N CYS A 750 15.78 -32.75 -17.86
CA CYS A 750 16.80 -33.67 -17.34
C CYS A 750 17.92 -33.97 -18.36
N SER A 751 18.25 -33.04 -19.25
CA SER A 751 19.38 -33.16 -20.19
C SER A 751 20.74 -32.85 -19.54
N GLN A 752 20.73 -32.16 -18.40
CA GLN A 752 21.94 -31.85 -17.64
C GLN A 752 21.73 -32.04 -16.14
N SER A 753 22.81 -32.43 -15.46
CA SER A 753 22.95 -32.45 -14.01
C SER A 753 23.92 -31.35 -13.60
N CYS A 754 23.47 -30.39 -12.80
CA CYS A 754 24.25 -29.23 -12.42
C CYS A 754 24.49 -29.17 -10.91
N THR A 755 25.73 -28.93 -10.50
CA THR A 755 26.10 -28.80 -9.08
C THR A 755 26.65 -27.40 -8.80
N CYS A 756 26.11 -26.73 -7.78
CA CYS A 756 26.64 -25.44 -7.32
C CYS A 756 27.96 -25.65 -6.55
N ARG A 757 29.02 -24.94 -6.94
CA ARG A 757 30.34 -24.99 -6.29
C ARG A 757 30.70 -23.70 -5.53
N GLY A 758 29.71 -22.88 -5.18
CA GLY A 758 29.92 -21.57 -4.54
C GLY A 758 30.43 -20.54 -5.56
N PRO A 759 31.56 -19.84 -5.31
CA PRO A 759 32.06 -18.80 -6.23
C PRO A 759 32.42 -19.32 -7.63
N GLY A 760 32.54 -20.64 -7.81
CA GLY A 760 32.72 -21.27 -9.13
C GLY A 760 31.43 -21.38 -9.97
N GLY A 761 30.28 -20.92 -9.46
CA GLY A 761 28.99 -20.97 -10.16
C GLY A 761 28.41 -22.39 -10.28
N LEU A 762 27.40 -22.53 -11.15
CA LEU A 762 26.77 -23.81 -11.47
C LEU A 762 27.63 -24.58 -12.48
N GLN A 763 28.06 -25.80 -12.13
CA GLN A 763 28.77 -26.70 -13.05
C GLN A 763 27.83 -27.78 -13.57
N CYS A 764 27.49 -27.73 -14.85
CA CYS A 764 26.58 -28.66 -15.51
C CYS A 764 27.33 -29.73 -16.32
N ARG A 765 26.85 -30.98 -16.25
CA ARG A 765 27.29 -32.10 -17.09
C ARG A 765 26.08 -32.71 -17.81
N PRO A 766 26.24 -33.25 -19.03
CA PRO A 766 25.18 -33.99 -19.70
C PRO A 766 24.62 -35.11 -18.81
N PHE A 767 23.30 -35.27 -18.83
CA PHE A 767 22.57 -36.28 -18.07
C PHE A 767 21.38 -36.77 -18.91
N SER A 768 20.94 -37.99 -18.65
CA SER A 768 19.76 -38.57 -19.27
C SER A 768 19.14 -39.56 -18.30
N CYS A 769 17.81 -39.59 -18.22
CA CYS A 769 17.15 -40.54 -17.33
C CYS A 769 17.42 -42.00 -17.74
N PRO A 770 17.53 -42.91 -16.76
CA PRO A 770 17.68 -44.33 -17.05
C PRO A 770 16.49 -44.85 -17.86
N PHE A 771 16.69 -45.98 -18.54
CA PHE A 771 15.62 -46.69 -19.24
C PHE A 771 14.41 -46.95 -18.30
N GLY A 772 13.19 -46.84 -18.84
CA GLY A 772 11.94 -46.95 -18.06
C GLY A 772 11.57 -45.73 -17.21
N HIS A 773 12.38 -44.66 -17.24
CA HIS A 773 12.12 -43.43 -16.52
C HIS A 773 11.98 -42.23 -17.48
N THR A 774 11.31 -41.18 -17.00
CA THR A 774 11.14 -39.88 -17.64
C THR A 774 11.49 -38.78 -16.67
N CYS A 775 11.84 -37.60 -17.19
CA CYS A 775 12.04 -36.43 -16.37
C CYS A 775 10.70 -36.01 -15.75
N GLY A 776 10.63 -35.92 -14.43
CA GLY A 776 9.45 -35.50 -13.70
C GLY A 776 9.82 -34.89 -12.36
N LEU A 777 8.84 -34.75 -11.48
CA LEU A 777 9.04 -34.24 -10.13
C LEU A 777 8.88 -35.38 -9.11
N LEU A 778 9.83 -35.49 -8.19
CA LEU A 778 9.74 -36.34 -7.01
C LEU A 778 9.96 -35.46 -5.78
N ASN A 779 8.95 -35.38 -4.90
CA ASN A 779 8.96 -34.52 -3.70
C ASN A 779 9.30 -33.05 -4.00
N GLY A 780 8.83 -32.54 -5.15
CA GLY A 780 9.08 -31.17 -5.60
C GLY A 780 10.45 -30.92 -6.23
N ASN A 781 11.31 -31.93 -6.38
CA ASN A 781 12.59 -31.79 -7.07
C ASN A 781 12.56 -32.53 -8.41
N ARG A 782 13.25 -31.98 -9.43
CA ARG A 782 13.43 -32.67 -10.72
C ARG A 782 14.19 -33.97 -10.50
N ALA A 783 13.58 -35.07 -10.94
CA ALA A 783 14.12 -36.42 -10.79
C ALA A 783 13.68 -37.28 -11.97
N CYS A 784 14.39 -38.39 -12.17
CA CYS A 784 13.94 -39.44 -13.07
C CYS A 784 12.85 -40.24 -12.37
N VAL A 785 11.61 -40.04 -12.79
CA VAL A 785 10.44 -40.77 -12.29
C VAL A 785 10.10 -41.91 -13.25
N PRO A 786 9.55 -43.04 -12.78
CA PRO A 786 9.10 -44.10 -13.68
C PRO A 786 8.12 -43.57 -14.72
N ARG A 787 8.25 -44.00 -15.99
CA ARG A 787 7.29 -43.65 -17.05
C ARG A 787 5.89 -44.15 -16.66
N PRO A 788 4.81 -43.37 -16.85
CA PRO A 788 3.45 -43.92 -16.78
C PRO A 788 3.23 -44.93 -17.93
N GLY A 789 2.42 -45.95 -17.67
CA GLY A 789 2.10 -46.96 -18.68
C GLY A 789 1.10 -46.36 -19.64
N ARG A 790 1.46 -46.26 -20.93
CA ARG A 790 0.60 -45.71 -21.97
C ARG A 790 0.34 -46.74 -23.06
N CYS A 791 -0.92 -47.12 -23.22
CA CYS A 791 -1.38 -47.97 -24.31
C CYS A 791 -2.18 -47.14 -25.30
N LEU A 792 -2.00 -47.40 -26.59
CA LEU A 792 -2.67 -46.68 -27.67
C LEU A 792 -3.46 -47.66 -28.54
N LEU A 793 -4.64 -47.26 -28.98
CA LEU A 793 -5.39 -47.89 -30.06
C LEU A 793 -5.73 -46.82 -31.11
N SER A 794 -4.83 -46.68 -32.08
CA SER A 794 -4.82 -45.63 -33.12
C SER A 794 -5.55 -46.04 -34.39
N PRO A 795 -6.16 -45.13 -35.17
CA PRO A 795 -6.68 -45.42 -36.50
C PRO A 795 -5.57 -45.89 -37.47
N PRO A 796 -5.77 -46.94 -38.30
CA PRO A 796 -6.93 -47.81 -38.41
C PRO A 796 -6.83 -48.99 -37.42
N THR A 797 -7.30 -48.79 -36.19
CA THR A 797 -7.36 -49.75 -35.06
C THR A 797 -6.08 -50.54 -34.75
N ARG A 798 -4.91 -49.92 -34.93
CA ARG A 798 -3.62 -50.49 -34.54
C ARG A 798 -3.29 -50.17 -33.09
N PHE A 799 -2.99 -51.21 -32.30
CA PHE A 799 -2.64 -51.03 -30.88
C PHE A 799 -1.13 -50.96 -30.63
N VAL A 800 -0.73 -50.33 -29.53
CA VAL A 800 0.63 -50.34 -28.97
C VAL A 800 0.50 -50.64 -27.47
N THR A 801 1.22 -51.65 -26.97
CA THR A 801 1.17 -52.08 -25.56
C THR A 801 1.76 -51.03 -24.63
N PHE A 802 1.52 -51.19 -23.32
CA PHE A 802 2.08 -50.31 -22.28
C PHE A 802 3.61 -50.26 -22.28
N ASP A 803 4.27 -51.36 -22.67
CA ASP A 803 5.73 -51.46 -22.75
C ASP A 803 6.27 -51.15 -24.16
N GLY A 804 5.40 -50.73 -25.09
CA GLY A 804 5.76 -50.18 -26.39
C GLY A 804 5.83 -51.17 -27.54
N LEU A 805 5.29 -52.39 -27.40
CA LEU A 805 5.20 -53.37 -28.48
C LEU A 805 4.07 -52.99 -29.46
N PRO A 806 4.35 -52.74 -30.74
CA PRO A 806 3.32 -52.44 -31.72
C PRO A 806 2.58 -53.71 -32.16
N GLY A 807 1.25 -53.64 -32.22
CA GLY A 807 0.36 -54.68 -32.69
C GLY A 807 -0.07 -54.55 -34.15
N VAL A 808 -1.00 -55.42 -34.55
CA VAL A 808 -1.69 -55.42 -35.86
C VAL A 808 -2.93 -54.53 -35.84
N THR A 809 -3.44 -54.21 -37.03
CA THR A 809 -4.78 -53.64 -37.21
C THR A 809 -5.84 -54.67 -36.83
N LEU A 810 -6.72 -54.29 -35.92
CA LEU A 810 -7.80 -55.15 -35.43
C LEU A 810 -8.97 -55.15 -36.41
N ALA A 811 -9.45 -56.35 -36.75
CA ALA A 811 -10.69 -56.52 -37.52
C ALA A 811 -11.92 -56.17 -36.69
N SER A 812 -13.09 -56.02 -37.31
CA SER A 812 -14.36 -55.78 -36.61
C SER A 812 -14.64 -56.80 -35.50
N GLY A 813 -15.09 -56.29 -34.35
CA GLY A 813 -15.30 -57.03 -33.12
C GLY A 813 -15.07 -56.16 -31.87
N VAL A 814 -15.41 -56.72 -30.71
CA VAL A 814 -15.17 -56.11 -29.41
C VAL A 814 -13.97 -56.77 -28.75
N TYR A 815 -13.04 -55.96 -28.24
CA TYR A 815 -11.76 -56.45 -27.69
C TYR A 815 -11.52 -55.92 -26.29
N VAL A 816 -10.92 -56.74 -25.44
CA VAL A 816 -10.39 -56.31 -24.14
C VAL A 816 -9.10 -55.53 -24.37
N VAL A 817 -9.21 -54.20 -24.34
CA VAL A 817 -8.06 -53.30 -24.51
C VAL A 817 -7.13 -53.47 -23.31
N ALA A 818 -7.67 -53.30 -22.10
CA ALA A 818 -6.96 -53.59 -20.85
C ALA A 818 -7.94 -53.88 -19.72
N ALA A 819 -7.53 -54.72 -18.77
CA ALA A 819 -8.25 -55.00 -17.55
C ALA A 819 -7.27 -55.29 -16.41
N VAL A 820 -7.71 -55.10 -15.17
CA VAL A 820 -7.01 -55.67 -14.01
C VAL A 820 -7.29 -57.17 -13.98
N CYS A 821 -6.25 -58.00 -13.98
CA CYS A 821 -6.41 -59.45 -14.17
C CYS A 821 -7.14 -60.15 -13.03
N ASP A 822 -6.99 -59.67 -11.78
CA ASP A 822 -7.77 -60.20 -10.66
C ASP A 822 -9.12 -59.46 -10.58
N PRO A 823 -10.24 -60.11 -10.95
CA PRO A 823 -11.58 -59.52 -10.85
C PRO A 823 -12.02 -59.25 -9.41
N ARG A 824 -11.25 -59.63 -8.39
CA ARG A 824 -11.49 -59.35 -6.96
C ARG A 824 -10.72 -58.13 -6.44
N ALA A 825 -9.84 -57.54 -7.24
CA ALA A 825 -9.11 -56.34 -6.84
C ALA A 825 -10.06 -55.15 -6.58
N PRO A 826 -9.88 -54.36 -5.49
CA PRO A 826 -10.70 -53.17 -5.24
C PRO A 826 -10.60 -52.11 -6.35
N SER A 827 -9.47 -52.08 -7.05
CA SER A 827 -9.16 -51.21 -8.18
C SER A 827 -9.60 -51.78 -9.54
N TRP A 828 -10.37 -52.86 -9.55
CA TRP A 828 -10.71 -53.57 -10.79
C TRP A 828 -11.45 -52.68 -11.79
N PHE A 829 -10.97 -52.71 -13.04
CA PHE A 829 -11.66 -52.21 -14.21
C PHE A 829 -11.44 -53.16 -15.39
N ARG A 830 -12.32 -53.05 -16.39
CA ARG A 830 -12.18 -53.70 -17.69
C ARG A 830 -12.62 -52.74 -18.79
N LEU A 831 -11.69 -52.39 -19.68
CA LEU A 831 -11.91 -51.49 -20.80
C LEU A 831 -12.03 -52.31 -22.09
N LEU A 832 -13.16 -52.15 -22.78
CA LEU A 832 -13.41 -52.74 -24.09
C LEU A 832 -13.41 -51.66 -25.17
N GLY A 833 -12.89 -52.01 -26.35
CA GLY A 833 -13.03 -51.22 -27.57
C GLY A 833 -13.96 -51.93 -28.56
N ASP A 834 -15.03 -51.25 -28.98
CA ASP A 834 -15.94 -51.74 -30.02
C ASP A 834 -15.48 -51.21 -31.39
N ILE A 835 -15.08 -52.13 -32.26
CA ILE A 835 -14.58 -51.87 -33.60
C ILE A 835 -15.59 -52.38 -34.63
N ARG A 836 -15.99 -51.51 -35.55
CA ARG A 836 -16.92 -51.81 -36.65
C ARG A 836 -16.33 -51.38 -37.98
N ASP A 837 -16.81 -51.97 -39.06
CA ASP A 837 -16.45 -51.57 -40.42
C ASP A 837 -17.18 -50.25 -40.73
N VAL A 838 -16.42 -49.18 -40.92
CA VAL A 838 -16.93 -47.85 -41.28
C VAL A 838 -16.40 -47.54 -42.68
N GLY A 839 -17.21 -47.83 -43.70
CA GLY A 839 -16.73 -47.91 -45.09
C GLY A 839 -15.86 -49.16 -45.29
N ASP A 840 -14.72 -49.01 -45.98
CA ASP A 840 -13.79 -50.11 -46.27
C ASP A 840 -12.70 -50.32 -45.19
N GLN A 841 -12.80 -49.63 -44.04
CA GLN A 841 -11.80 -49.68 -42.98
C GLN A 841 -12.45 -49.92 -41.61
N PRO A 842 -11.84 -50.78 -40.74
CA PRO A 842 -12.29 -50.91 -39.37
C PRO A 842 -11.99 -49.64 -38.59
N ALA A 843 -12.97 -49.18 -37.81
CA ALA A 843 -12.82 -48.02 -36.94
C ALA A 843 -13.41 -48.31 -35.56
N LEU A 844 -12.77 -47.74 -34.53
CA LEU A 844 -13.33 -47.72 -33.19
C LEU A 844 -14.57 -46.82 -33.17
N VAL A 845 -15.72 -47.36 -32.77
CA VAL A 845 -16.99 -46.63 -32.71
C VAL A 845 -17.39 -46.25 -31.29
N ALA A 846 -17.01 -47.09 -30.31
CA ALA A 846 -17.29 -46.86 -28.90
C ALA A 846 -16.25 -47.54 -28.00
N VAL A 847 -16.19 -47.09 -26.74
CA VAL A 847 -15.51 -47.79 -25.65
C VAL A 847 -16.49 -48.09 -24.53
N HIS A 848 -16.29 -49.24 -23.89
CA HIS A 848 -17.09 -49.68 -22.75
C HIS A 848 -16.15 -49.90 -21.56
N LEU A 849 -16.30 -49.08 -20.53
CA LEU A 849 -15.52 -49.16 -19.31
C LEU A 849 -16.37 -49.74 -18.19
N PHE A 850 -16.00 -50.93 -17.75
CA PHE A 850 -16.58 -51.59 -16.59
C PHE A 850 -15.74 -51.32 -15.36
N THR A 851 -16.40 -50.95 -14.27
CA THR A 851 -15.81 -50.85 -12.93
C THR A 851 -16.70 -51.57 -11.94
N ARG A 852 -16.26 -51.69 -10.68
CA ARG A 852 -17.13 -52.22 -9.59
C ARG A 852 -18.36 -51.37 -9.33
N HIS A 853 -18.37 -50.12 -9.77
CA HIS A 853 -19.38 -49.14 -9.40
C HIS A 853 -20.33 -48.76 -10.55
N GLY A 854 -20.04 -49.22 -11.76
CA GLY A 854 -20.88 -48.96 -12.92
C GLY A 854 -20.18 -49.20 -14.25
N LEU A 855 -20.98 -49.07 -15.31
CA LEU A 855 -20.60 -49.18 -16.71
C LEU A 855 -20.69 -47.79 -17.36
N VAL A 856 -19.60 -47.38 -18.00
CA VAL A 856 -19.57 -46.21 -18.88
C VAL A 856 -19.48 -46.68 -20.32
N THR A 857 -20.42 -46.26 -21.16
CA THR A 857 -20.31 -46.42 -22.62
C THR A 857 -20.11 -45.06 -23.25
N ALA A 858 -19.06 -44.92 -24.05
CA ALA A 858 -18.71 -43.67 -24.70
C ALA A 858 -18.51 -43.86 -26.19
N HIS A 859 -19.26 -43.11 -26.98
CA HIS A 859 -19.21 -43.15 -28.44
C HIS A 859 -18.29 -42.05 -28.98
N ARG A 860 -17.77 -42.26 -30.20
CA ARG A 860 -16.83 -41.34 -30.85
C ARG A 860 -17.45 -39.98 -31.20
N ASP A 861 -18.77 -39.90 -31.35
CA ASP A 861 -19.50 -38.63 -31.51
C ASP A 861 -19.58 -37.81 -30.20
N GLY A 862 -19.11 -38.40 -29.10
CA GLY A 862 -19.06 -37.82 -27.76
C GLY A 862 -20.35 -38.02 -26.96
N SER A 863 -21.26 -38.88 -27.40
CA SER A 863 -22.42 -39.30 -26.61
C SER A 863 -22.02 -40.34 -25.54
N ILE A 864 -22.63 -40.22 -24.35
CA ILE A 864 -22.24 -40.97 -23.14
C ILE A 864 -23.46 -41.61 -22.48
N TRP A 865 -23.29 -42.86 -22.04
CA TRP A 865 -24.25 -43.59 -21.23
C TRP A 865 -23.60 -44.08 -19.94
N LEU A 866 -24.21 -43.76 -18.81
CA LEU A 866 -23.86 -44.29 -17.50
C LEU A 866 -24.90 -45.33 -17.09
N ASN A 867 -24.46 -46.57 -16.88
CA ASN A 867 -25.33 -47.69 -16.53
C ASN A 867 -26.56 -47.83 -17.47
N GLY A 868 -26.37 -47.53 -18.76
CA GLY A 868 -27.43 -47.58 -19.78
C GLY A 868 -28.28 -46.31 -19.91
N VAL A 869 -28.02 -45.27 -19.11
CA VAL A 869 -28.77 -44.00 -19.15
C VAL A 869 -27.97 -42.93 -19.90
N PRO A 870 -28.54 -42.29 -20.95
CA PRO A 870 -27.90 -41.16 -21.61
C PRO A 870 -27.59 -40.04 -20.61
N THR A 871 -26.33 -39.60 -20.53
CA THR A 871 -25.86 -38.67 -19.49
C THR A 871 -25.19 -37.44 -20.12
N PRO A 872 -25.63 -36.21 -19.79
CA PRO A 872 -24.95 -34.99 -20.24
C PRO A 872 -23.60 -34.80 -19.52
N LEU A 873 -22.68 -34.06 -20.13
CA LEU A 873 -21.34 -33.79 -19.59
C LEU A 873 -21.22 -32.37 -19.00
N PRO A 874 -20.37 -32.15 -17.98
CA PRO A 874 -19.56 -33.14 -17.26
C PRO A 874 -20.41 -34.05 -16.36
N ALA A 875 -19.97 -35.29 -16.17
CA ALA A 875 -20.62 -36.25 -15.30
C ALA A 875 -19.64 -36.83 -14.29
N GLU A 876 -20.04 -36.89 -13.02
CA GLU A 876 -19.23 -37.44 -11.95
C GLU A 876 -20.01 -38.53 -11.20
N LEU A 877 -19.36 -39.67 -10.98
CA LEU A 877 -19.77 -40.64 -9.98
C LEU A 877 -18.95 -40.35 -8.71
N PRO A 878 -19.57 -39.93 -7.59
CA PRO A 878 -18.86 -39.44 -6.41
C PRO A 878 -17.74 -40.38 -5.95
N GLY A 879 -16.49 -39.91 -6.01
CA GLY A 879 -15.28 -40.64 -5.59
C GLY A 879 -14.84 -41.79 -6.50
N GLN A 880 -15.48 -41.99 -7.66
CA GLN A 880 -15.35 -43.23 -8.44
C GLN A 880 -14.89 -43.02 -9.89
N LEU A 881 -15.49 -42.09 -10.65
CA LEU A 881 -15.17 -41.84 -12.05
C LEU A 881 -15.46 -40.39 -12.43
N ASN A 882 -14.53 -39.74 -13.13
CA ASN A 882 -14.69 -38.40 -13.70
C ASN A 882 -14.79 -38.50 -15.24
N ILE A 883 -15.82 -37.85 -15.81
CA ILE A 883 -16.08 -37.82 -17.24
C ILE A 883 -16.23 -36.38 -17.72
N THR A 884 -15.30 -35.94 -18.56
CA THR A 884 -15.28 -34.58 -19.11
C THR A 884 -15.07 -34.59 -20.62
N LYS A 885 -15.54 -33.53 -21.29
CA LYS A 885 -15.26 -33.28 -22.71
C LYS A 885 -14.63 -31.90 -22.85
N SER A 886 -13.47 -31.84 -23.50
CA SER A 886 -12.77 -30.59 -23.79
C SER A 886 -12.17 -30.65 -25.18
N SER A 887 -12.37 -29.59 -25.98
CA SER A 887 -11.84 -29.46 -27.35
C SER A 887 -12.15 -30.66 -28.27
N GLY A 888 -13.32 -31.28 -28.10
CA GLY A 888 -13.74 -32.44 -28.89
C GLY A 888 -13.19 -33.79 -28.42
N THR A 889 -12.31 -33.81 -27.42
CA THR A 889 -11.78 -35.04 -26.79
C THR A 889 -12.55 -35.36 -25.52
N LEU A 890 -12.85 -36.64 -25.32
CA LEU A 890 -13.50 -37.15 -24.14
C LEU A 890 -12.47 -37.79 -23.20
N TRP A 891 -12.57 -37.47 -21.91
CA TRP A 891 -11.71 -37.99 -20.87
C TRP A 891 -12.57 -38.76 -19.85
N ILE A 892 -12.25 -40.03 -19.63
CA ILE A 892 -12.94 -40.93 -18.69
C ILE A 892 -11.91 -41.55 -17.77
N GLY A 893 -12.01 -41.38 -16.46
CA GLY A 893 -11.03 -42.04 -15.59
C GLY A 893 -11.23 -41.81 -14.11
N GLN A 894 -10.45 -42.55 -13.33
CA GLN A 894 -10.37 -42.41 -11.88
C GLN A 894 -8.96 -41.91 -11.53
N ILE A 895 -8.73 -40.59 -11.55
CA ILE A 895 -7.42 -39.99 -11.27
C ILE A 895 -7.09 -40.14 -9.77
N PRO A 896 -5.88 -40.60 -9.39
CA PRO A 896 -4.71 -40.79 -10.24
C PRO A 896 -4.61 -42.15 -10.96
N ARG A 897 -5.44 -43.16 -10.67
CA ARG A 897 -5.27 -44.57 -11.07
C ARG A 897 -5.17 -44.84 -12.57
N PHE A 898 -6.15 -44.40 -13.34
CA PHE A 898 -6.14 -44.54 -14.80
C PHE A 898 -6.95 -43.44 -15.47
N GLN A 899 -6.62 -43.16 -16.73
CA GLN A 899 -7.32 -42.21 -17.57
C GLN A 899 -7.42 -42.75 -18.99
N VAL A 900 -8.64 -42.71 -19.54
CA VAL A 900 -8.96 -43.05 -20.91
C VAL A 900 -9.24 -41.75 -21.66
N GLU A 901 -8.48 -41.53 -22.71
CA GLU A 901 -8.68 -40.46 -23.69
C GLU A 901 -9.34 -41.07 -24.93
N LEU A 902 -10.49 -40.54 -25.34
CA LEU A 902 -11.14 -40.88 -26.61
C LEU A 902 -11.21 -39.63 -27.47
N GLY A 903 -10.46 -39.62 -28.57
CA GLY A 903 -10.35 -38.46 -29.46
C GLY A 903 -10.19 -38.83 -30.93
N ALA A 904 -9.82 -37.84 -31.75
CA ALA A 904 -9.63 -38.06 -33.19
C ALA A 904 -8.53 -39.10 -33.50
N GLN A 905 -7.52 -39.19 -32.62
CA GLN A 905 -6.37 -40.11 -32.72
C GLN A 905 -6.65 -41.52 -32.17
N GLY A 906 -7.90 -41.84 -31.82
CA GLY A 906 -8.30 -43.15 -31.28
C GLY A 906 -8.45 -43.13 -29.76
N VAL A 907 -8.04 -44.23 -29.11
CA VAL A 907 -8.07 -44.37 -27.64
C VAL A 907 -6.66 -44.41 -27.07
N THR A 908 -6.41 -43.56 -26.09
CA THR A 908 -5.24 -43.67 -25.21
C THR A 908 -5.71 -44.16 -23.84
N LEU A 909 -5.06 -45.18 -23.29
CA LEU A 909 -5.20 -45.56 -21.89
C LEU A 909 -3.87 -45.28 -21.16
N GLU A 910 -3.94 -44.47 -20.12
CA GLU A 910 -2.84 -44.20 -19.21
C GLU A 910 -3.11 -44.80 -17.83
N VAL A 911 -2.12 -45.47 -17.25
CA VAL A 911 -2.20 -46.14 -15.93
C VAL A 911 -1.00 -45.78 -15.05
N THR A 912 -1.20 -45.77 -13.73
CA THR A 912 -0.10 -45.53 -12.77
C THR A 912 0.80 -46.75 -12.62
N LYS A 913 1.98 -46.51 -12.02
CA LYS A 913 2.90 -47.58 -11.59
C LYS A 913 2.26 -48.63 -10.67
N ASP A 914 1.17 -48.30 -9.97
CA ASP A 914 0.52 -49.24 -9.05
C ASP A 914 -0.19 -50.37 -9.82
N SER A 915 -0.42 -50.17 -11.12
CA SER A 915 -0.95 -51.19 -12.02
C SER A 915 0.14 -52.10 -12.61
N ARG A 916 1.43 -51.85 -12.35
CA ARG A 916 2.55 -52.62 -12.93
C ARG A 916 2.41 -54.11 -12.65
N GLY A 917 2.37 -54.93 -13.70
CA GLY A 917 2.24 -56.39 -13.59
C GLY A 917 0.87 -56.89 -13.13
N THR A 918 -0.13 -56.02 -12.97
CA THR A 918 -1.50 -56.41 -12.57
C THR A 918 -2.51 -56.36 -13.72
N LEU A 919 -2.07 -55.84 -14.88
CA LEU A 919 -2.91 -55.66 -16.06
C LEU A 919 -2.77 -56.82 -17.04
N CYS A 920 -3.81 -57.01 -17.86
CA CYS A 920 -3.83 -57.89 -19.01
C CYS A 920 -4.83 -57.38 -20.05
N GLY A 921 -4.74 -57.90 -21.27
CA GLY A 921 -5.49 -57.43 -22.43
C GLY A 921 -4.56 -57.22 -23.62
N LEU A 922 -5.08 -56.60 -24.67
CA LEU A 922 -4.27 -56.20 -25.82
C LEU A 922 -3.08 -55.30 -25.45
N CYS A 923 -3.23 -54.51 -24.38
CA CYS A 923 -2.20 -53.57 -23.93
C CYS A 923 -1.03 -54.21 -23.17
N GLY A 924 -1.00 -55.54 -22.98
CA GLY A 924 0.06 -56.21 -22.22
C GLY A 924 -0.07 -56.05 -20.70
N ASN A 925 0.99 -56.37 -19.97
CA ASN A 925 0.97 -56.42 -18.50
C ASN A 925 1.67 -55.25 -17.80
N TYR A 926 2.29 -54.35 -18.59
CA TYR A 926 2.96 -53.16 -18.09
C TYR A 926 3.97 -53.51 -16.99
N ASP A 927 4.97 -54.33 -17.30
CA ASP A 927 6.04 -54.67 -16.36
C ASP A 927 7.42 -54.15 -16.80
N GLY A 928 7.46 -53.42 -17.92
CA GLY A 928 8.67 -52.85 -18.50
C GLY A 928 9.37 -53.77 -19.50
N ALA A 929 8.77 -54.91 -19.87
CA ALA A 929 9.34 -55.87 -20.80
C ALA A 929 8.35 -56.27 -21.93
N THR A 930 8.70 -55.91 -23.17
CA THR A 930 7.89 -56.28 -24.35
C THR A 930 7.89 -57.78 -24.66
N THR A 931 8.83 -58.54 -24.08
CA THR A 931 9.01 -59.98 -24.35
C THR A 931 7.85 -60.85 -23.88
N ASN A 932 7.00 -60.32 -23.01
CA ASN A 932 5.91 -61.06 -22.37
C ASN A 932 4.56 -60.33 -22.43
N ASP A 933 4.45 -59.30 -23.26
CA ASP A 933 3.19 -58.62 -23.56
C ASP A 933 2.21 -59.49 -24.35
N LEU A 934 2.73 -60.43 -25.14
CA LEU A 934 1.92 -61.31 -26.00
C LEU A 934 1.37 -62.52 -25.24
N ARG A 935 0.65 -62.31 -24.14
CA ARG A 935 -0.04 -63.37 -23.39
C ARG A 935 -1.55 -63.31 -23.57
N GLY A 936 -2.15 -64.46 -23.90
CA GLY A 936 -3.61 -64.62 -23.98
C GLY A 936 -4.28 -64.65 -22.59
N PRO A 937 -5.62 -64.66 -22.54
CA PRO A 937 -6.40 -64.68 -21.28
C PRO A 937 -6.14 -65.89 -20.39
N ASP A 938 -5.71 -67.01 -20.98
CA ASP A 938 -5.37 -68.27 -20.30
C ASP A 938 -3.92 -68.30 -19.78
N GLY A 939 -3.17 -67.21 -19.97
CA GLY A 939 -1.77 -67.08 -19.59
C GLY A 939 -0.77 -67.68 -20.58
N THR A 940 -1.24 -68.26 -21.70
CA THR A 940 -0.35 -68.78 -22.75
C THR A 940 0.30 -67.64 -23.53
N GLY A 941 1.60 -67.75 -23.80
CA GLY A 941 2.33 -66.78 -24.61
C GLY A 941 2.26 -67.12 -26.09
N THR A 942 2.07 -66.12 -26.95
CA THR A 942 2.19 -66.23 -28.42
C THR A 942 3.33 -65.35 -28.94
N ARG A 943 3.79 -65.61 -30.17
CA ARG A 943 4.70 -64.74 -30.92
C ARG A 943 3.99 -63.95 -32.02
N ASP A 944 2.72 -64.24 -32.28
CA ASP A 944 1.91 -63.57 -33.30
C ASP A 944 0.90 -62.62 -32.66
N THR A 945 1.09 -61.33 -32.92
CA THR A 945 0.15 -60.26 -32.52
C THR A 945 -1.28 -60.45 -33.05
N ARG A 946 -1.48 -61.19 -34.17
CA ARG A 946 -2.80 -61.50 -34.71
C ARG A 946 -3.50 -62.58 -33.87
N GLU A 947 -2.77 -63.61 -33.45
CA GLU A 947 -3.30 -64.62 -32.52
C GLU A 947 -3.64 -64.00 -31.18
N LEU A 948 -2.78 -63.11 -30.66
CA LEU A 948 -3.08 -62.35 -29.44
C LEU A 948 -4.37 -61.55 -29.58
N ALA A 949 -4.52 -60.82 -30.68
CA ALA A 949 -5.71 -60.02 -30.95
C ALA A 949 -6.98 -60.87 -30.98
N GLN A 950 -6.92 -62.06 -31.58
CA GLN A 950 -8.04 -63.00 -31.59
C GLN A 950 -8.37 -63.54 -30.20
N ALA A 951 -7.35 -63.87 -29.40
CA ALA A 951 -7.51 -64.39 -28.04
C ALA A 951 -8.16 -63.37 -27.08
N TRP A 952 -7.92 -62.07 -27.29
CA TRP A 952 -8.49 -60.98 -26.47
C TRP A 952 -9.78 -60.39 -27.03
N ARG A 953 -10.46 -61.07 -27.96
CA ARG A 953 -11.87 -60.76 -28.26
C ARG A 953 -12.72 -60.98 -27.01
N ALA A 954 -13.71 -60.12 -26.81
CA ALA A 954 -14.67 -60.22 -25.71
C ALA A 954 -16.02 -60.72 -26.24
N PRO A 955 -16.20 -62.05 -26.44
CA PRO A 955 -17.47 -62.60 -26.94
C PRO A 955 -18.59 -62.55 -25.90
N ASP A 956 -18.26 -62.26 -24.65
CA ASP A 956 -19.17 -62.07 -23.53
C ASP A 956 -19.81 -60.67 -23.49
N PHE A 957 -19.51 -59.83 -24.48
CA PHE A 957 -20.10 -58.53 -24.74
C PHE A 957 -20.77 -58.54 -26.11
#